data_AF-A0A0G4J1U6-F1
#
_entry.id   AF-A0A0G4J1U6-F1
#
_cell.length_a   1.000
_cell.length_b   1.000
_cell.length_c   1.000
_cell.angle_alpha   90.00
_cell.angle_beta   90.00
_cell.angle_gamma   90.00
#
_symmetry.space_group_name_H-M   'P 1'
#
loop_
_entity.id
_entity.type
_entity.pdbx_description
1 polymer ?
#
loop_
_entity_poly.entity_id
_entity_poly.type
_entity_poly.pdbx_seq_one_letter_code
_entity_poly.pdbx_strand_id
1 'polypeptide(L)'
;MRLLGRAVLLASVIVVGTVRADCYMHNPRGSNDRNREQNSNRNNANRLFNSQNNAAGGYPWAGDPTLVGQPDPLMFFATSKLRLEWTIQHSCGPYGNAECTLIIQYMNAPASTNLIRDGYPTGPITQRAPGYNMSTFIDPNQNADGTNQIPLPPGFSYATGQQFAANDPYFGTGVDQATLAQNWATFCAGGTVGPYRGVEFGVHESCASYARCRTTSRNQGLYTADQALGGNDASYTRQQANQNRFGLECQEERDYYPYWNPSEWKDIAVLTSNSSWCAYMQAQSQNIMDRYYCVMPAGATALAPITQAACVRSLGTWTRWPNWGLPAPPCIQHATSRDNHLGNDQVEMFAGQPQPVTANYVWTIPASLRGQRFVVRFRYNISATTTDAYADFNSPPGKMTNSALNCQRGAVGANGGGQCSNDLSQTGGPVALYNNPYVLLWNAAQENDGMQHRYLALAVNTAQVGRTFQDRSYVMEVRQDMPKCTGQVINLNVRGKRGNIVQAYPAVEYDWVPNHVQATQQDCFDVQWTGSDFNPAGVAGEGADQTDRHNLVEFQTAGTNPSSPDYAHLIPKWGPSVALFSAADAKMLAYANQSLPACANLVADNGNTNNQYSNCAKLNAAPNTYRHPTLLSFPIGGYVAGTTRNNNFSNRHQKLHIIITSSITTGVWIAIAVVTSIIVASAGACLYAWRRPNSSLGRAVKSLVYGRRAFDGPQPQNDTVKYAGFQDAAPAADPAPGAPAAP
;
A
#
# COMPACT_ATOMS: atom_id res chain seq x y z
N MET A 1 -2.13 -70.50 -20.57
CA MET A 1 -2.43 -69.50 -21.63
C MET A 1 -3.29 -68.39 -21.03
N ARG A 2 -3.00 -67.12 -21.39
CA ARG A 2 -3.91 -65.95 -21.51
C ARG A 2 -5.00 -65.76 -20.42
N LEU A 3 -4.84 -64.78 -19.51
CA LEU A 3 -5.23 -63.35 -19.66
C LEU A 3 -6.74 -63.10 -19.51
N LEU A 4 -7.15 -62.44 -18.41
CA LEU A 4 -7.73 -61.07 -18.44
C LEU A 4 -8.18 -60.63 -17.04
N GLY A 5 -7.38 -59.79 -16.40
CA GLY A 5 -7.84 -58.88 -15.35
C GLY A 5 -7.99 -57.47 -15.92
N ARG A 6 -9.11 -56.79 -15.61
CA ARG A 6 -9.31 -55.34 -15.77
C ARG A 6 -10.04 -54.89 -14.50
N ALA A 7 -9.35 -54.35 -13.49
CA ALA A 7 -8.77 -53.00 -13.48
C ALA A 7 -9.84 -51.91 -13.69
N VAL A 8 -10.74 -51.78 -12.71
CA VAL A 8 -11.55 -50.56 -12.53
C VAL A 8 -10.64 -49.52 -11.88
N LEU A 9 -10.07 -48.65 -12.71
CA LEU A 9 -9.29 -47.51 -12.27
C LEU A 9 -10.26 -46.44 -11.77
N LEU A 10 -10.48 -46.36 -10.45
CA LEU A 10 -11.18 -45.22 -9.86
C LEU A 10 -10.31 -43.98 -10.06
N ALA A 11 -10.67 -43.15 -11.04
CA ALA A 11 -10.02 -41.87 -11.26
C ALA A 11 -10.42 -40.93 -10.12
N SER A 12 -9.66 -40.97 -9.02
CA SER A 12 -9.76 -40.00 -7.94
C SER A 12 -9.45 -38.61 -8.50
N VAL A 13 -10.49 -37.84 -8.82
CA VAL A 13 -10.35 -36.43 -9.18
C VAL A 13 -9.83 -35.72 -7.94
N ILE A 14 -8.52 -35.51 -7.88
CA ILE A 14 -7.90 -34.61 -6.92
C ILE A 14 -8.36 -33.21 -7.30
N VAL A 15 -9.48 -32.79 -6.72
CA VAL A 15 -9.89 -31.39 -6.72
C VAL A 15 -8.81 -30.66 -5.92
N VAL A 16 -7.86 -30.06 -6.64
CA VAL A 16 -6.87 -29.16 -6.04
C VAL A 16 -7.62 -27.91 -5.60
N GLY A 17 -8.16 -27.96 -4.39
CA GLY A 17 -8.77 -26.82 -3.72
C GLY A 17 -7.72 -25.72 -3.58
N THR A 18 -7.78 -24.74 -4.47
CA THR A 18 -6.96 -23.54 -4.38
C THR A 18 -7.58 -22.64 -3.33
N VAL A 19 -6.92 -22.52 -2.18
CA VAL A 19 -7.29 -21.52 -1.18
C VAL A 19 -7.13 -20.14 -1.84
N ARG A 20 -8.20 -19.35 -1.92
CA ARG A 20 -8.16 -17.98 -2.44
C ARG A 20 -8.33 -17.03 -1.27
N ALA A 21 -7.25 -16.44 -0.81
CA ALA A 21 -7.26 -15.47 0.28
C ALA A 21 -6.80 -14.12 -0.28
N ASP A 22 -7.60 -13.61 -1.22
CA ASP A 22 -7.25 -12.49 -2.06
C ASP A 22 -6.99 -11.20 -1.24
N CYS A 23 -6.06 -10.36 -1.70
CA CYS A 23 -5.81 -9.01 -1.19
C CYS A 23 -5.97 -8.00 -2.32
N TYR A 24 -6.85 -7.01 -2.15
CA TYR A 24 -7.16 -6.01 -3.16
C TYR A 24 -6.78 -4.62 -2.67
N MET A 25 -5.93 -3.92 -3.41
CA MET A 25 -5.52 -2.56 -3.05
C MET A 25 -6.45 -1.53 -3.69
N HIS A 26 -6.98 -0.60 -2.89
CA HIS A 26 -8.00 0.38 -3.29
C HIS A 26 -7.45 1.79 -3.48
N ASN A 27 -6.49 2.22 -2.66
CA ASN A 27 -5.74 3.45 -2.89
C ASN A 27 -4.25 3.26 -2.54
N PRO A 28 -3.31 3.66 -3.42
CA PRO A 28 -3.49 3.89 -4.85
C PRO A 28 -4.20 2.72 -5.54
N ARG A 29 -4.77 2.90 -6.73
CA ARG A 29 -5.50 1.81 -7.41
C ARG A 29 -4.61 0.59 -7.65
N GLY A 30 -4.98 -0.56 -7.09
CA GLY A 30 -4.35 -1.86 -7.33
C GLY A 30 -4.65 -2.39 -8.73
N SER A 31 -3.61 -2.78 -9.46
CA SER A 31 -3.73 -3.32 -10.81
C SER A 31 -4.22 -4.76 -10.83
N ASN A 32 -3.91 -5.57 -9.79
CA ASN A 32 -4.11 -7.01 -9.76
C ASN A 32 -3.59 -7.73 -11.03
N ASP A 33 -2.44 -7.29 -11.56
CA ASP A 33 -1.83 -7.74 -12.82
C ASP A 33 -2.67 -7.41 -14.09
N ARG A 34 -3.78 -6.65 -13.95
CA ARG A 34 -4.51 -6.06 -15.08
C ARG A 34 -3.75 -4.89 -15.64
N ASN A 35 -3.48 -4.93 -16.95
CA ASN A 35 -2.74 -3.88 -17.64
C ASN A 35 -3.27 -3.76 -19.07
N ARG A 36 -4.05 -2.70 -19.31
CA ARG A 36 -4.75 -2.37 -20.57
C ARG A 36 -5.70 -3.47 -21.08
N GLU A 37 -6.42 -4.12 -20.17
CA GLU A 37 -7.45 -5.13 -20.49
C GLU A 37 -8.86 -4.63 -20.19
N GLN A 38 -9.77 -4.74 -21.16
CA GLN A 38 -11.18 -4.34 -21.02
C GLN A 38 -12.04 -5.37 -20.29
N ASN A 39 -11.63 -6.64 -20.28
CA ASN A 39 -12.41 -7.74 -19.70
C ASN A 39 -12.55 -7.61 -18.17
N SER A 40 -13.68 -8.06 -17.62
CA SER A 40 -13.91 -8.03 -16.16
C SER A 40 -12.89 -8.86 -15.39
N ASN A 41 -12.46 -9.98 -15.95
CA ASN A 41 -11.38 -10.81 -15.45
C ASN A 41 -10.08 -10.47 -16.18
N ARG A 42 -8.96 -10.52 -15.46
CA ARG A 42 -7.63 -10.51 -16.05
C ARG A 42 -7.46 -11.67 -17.05
N ASN A 43 -7.03 -11.38 -18.28
CA ASN A 43 -6.85 -12.37 -19.34
C ASN A 43 -5.54 -13.15 -19.17
N ASN A 44 -4.43 -12.46 -18.93
CA ASN A 44 -3.12 -13.07 -18.71
C ASN A 44 -2.59 -12.78 -17.32
N ALA A 45 -2.31 -13.83 -16.54
CA ALA A 45 -1.70 -13.71 -15.21
C ALA A 45 -0.18 -13.53 -15.21
N ASN A 46 0.48 -13.61 -16.36
CA ASN A 46 1.94 -13.63 -16.46
C ASN A 46 2.55 -12.27 -16.86
N ARG A 47 1.75 -11.19 -16.97
CA ARG A 47 2.17 -9.97 -17.69
C ARG A 47 3.12 -9.10 -16.87
N LEU A 48 2.87 -8.93 -15.58
CA LEU A 48 3.59 -8.00 -14.70
C LEU A 48 4.03 -8.67 -13.40
N PHE A 49 3.14 -9.40 -12.72
CA PHE A 49 3.45 -10.10 -11.46
C PHE A 49 2.41 -11.18 -11.09
N ASN A 50 2.79 -12.12 -10.23
CA ASN A 50 1.92 -13.21 -9.85
C ASN A 50 1.02 -12.84 -8.65
N SER A 51 -0.13 -12.21 -8.91
CA SER A 51 -1.01 -11.73 -7.82
C SER A 51 -1.58 -12.83 -6.92
N GLN A 52 -1.76 -14.05 -7.45
CA GLN A 52 -2.48 -15.20 -6.85
C GLN A 52 -3.97 -14.95 -6.52
N ASN A 53 -4.39 -13.69 -6.51
CA ASN A 53 -5.78 -13.26 -6.33
C ASN A 53 -6.70 -13.77 -7.46
N ASN A 54 -8.00 -13.76 -7.18
CA ASN A 54 -9.04 -13.84 -8.21
C ASN A 54 -8.83 -12.82 -9.35
N ALA A 55 -8.97 -13.28 -10.60
CA ALA A 55 -8.77 -12.50 -11.82
C ALA A 55 -9.74 -11.31 -11.97
N ALA A 56 -10.91 -11.36 -11.33
CA ALA A 56 -11.91 -10.28 -11.38
C ALA A 56 -11.49 -8.99 -10.63
N GLY A 57 -10.55 -9.11 -9.69
CA GLY A 57 -10.12 -8.01 -8.82
C GLY A 57 -9.22 -6.98 -9.49
N GLY A 58 -8.88 -5.95 -8.72
CA GLY A 58 -8.14 -4.78 -9.21
C GLY A 58 -8.94 -3.87 -10.13
N TYR A 59 -8.26 -2.82 -10.57
CA TYR A 59 -8.80 -1.77 -11.43
C TYR A 59 -8.35 -1.96 -12.88
N PRO A 60 -9.16 -1.54 -13.87
CA PRO A 60 -8.67 -1.41 -15.24
C PRO A 60 -7.62 -0.28 -15.34
N TRP A 61 -6.78 -0.33 -16.38
CA TRP A 61 -5.68 0.63 -16.53
C TRP A 61 -6.21 2.05 -16.70
N ALA A 62 -5.50 2.98 -16.06
CA ALA A 62 -6.00 4.31 -15.75
C ALA A 62 -5.34 5.43 -16.58
N GLY A 63 -4.29 5.12 -17.33
CA GLY A 63 -3.56 6.13 -18.11
C GLY A 63 -4.36 6.69 -19.30
N ASP A 64 -4.07 7.93 -19.67
CA ASP A 64 -4.69 8.61 -20.81
C ASP A 64 -4.30 7.96 -22.15
N PRO A 65 -5.25 7.42 -22.95
CA PRO A 65 -4.95 6.78 -24.23
C PRO A 65 -4.44 7.75 -25.30
N THR A 66 -4.51 9.07 -25.09
CA THR A 66 -3.96 10.09 -25.99
C THR A 66 -2.46 10.33 -25.80
N LEU A 67 -1.89 9.93 -24.65
CA LEU A 67 -0.45 10.04 -24.34
C LEU A 67 0.38 8.91 -24.98
N VAL A 68 0.26 8.76 -26.30
CA VAL A 68 0.96 7.74 -27.09
C VAL A 68 2.49 7.93 -26.99
N GLY A 69 3.19 6.86 -26.64
CA GLY A 69 4.64 6.84 -26.46
C GLY A 69 5.13 7.50 -25.16
N GLN A 70 4.23 7.86 -24.22
CA GLN A 70 4.58 8.60 -23.01
C GLN A 70 3.98 7.96 -21.73
N PRO A 71 4.66 8.09 -20.58
CA PRO A 71 4.13 7.63 -19.29
C PRO A 71 3.08 8.61 -18.73
N ASP A 72 2.01 8.07 -18.14
CA ASP A 72 0.98 8.83 -17.41
C ASP A 72 0.82 8.34 -15.95
N PRO A 73 1.73 8.72 -15.04
CA PRO A 73 1.67 8.35 -13.63
C PRO A 73 0.79 9.32 -12.82
N LEU A 74 0.16 8.83 -11.75
CA LEU A 74 -0.31 9.73 -10.68
C LEU A 74 0.89 10.41 -10.02
N MET A 75 0.76 11.69 -9.71
CA MET A 75 1.87 12.57 -9.41
C MET A 75 1.78 13.15 -8.00
N PHE A 76 2.64 12.72 -7.09
CA PHE A 76 2.60 13.12 -5.68
C PHE A 76 3.69 14.12 -5.32
N PHE A 77 3.50 14.87 -4.23
CA PHE A 77 4.58 15.63 -3.60
C PHE A 77 5.38 14.76 -2.61
N ALA A 78 6.68 15.02 -2.50
CA ALA A 78 7.46 14.50 -1.40
C ALA A 78 6.92 15.03 -0.06
N THR A 79 7.02 14.24 1.01
CA THR A 79 6.50 14.50 2.36
C THR A 79 4.97 14.56 2.51
N SER A 80 4.20 14.37 1.44
CA SER A 80 2.74 14.31 1.53
C SER A 80 2.24 13.01 2.18
N LYS A 81 1.01 13.05 2.68
CA LYS A 81 0.30 11.96 3.37
C LYS A 81 -0.54 11.17 2.38
N LEU A 82 -0.07 9.98 2.00
CA LEU A 82 -0.77 9.07 1.10
C LEU A 82 -1.46 7.98 1.93
N ARG A 83 -2.79 8.00 1.96
CA ARG A 83 -3.60 6.97 2.61
C ARG A 83 -3.61 5.71 1.74
N LEU A 84 -2.98 4.66 2.22
CA LEU A 84 -2.95 3.34 1.60
C LEU A 84 -4.19 2.55 2.07
N GLU A 85 -4.99 1.98 1.17
CA GLU A 85 -6.23 1.24 1.53
C GLU A 85 -6.33 -0.11 0.84
N TRP A 86 -6.90 -1.12 1.51
CA TRP A 86 -7.14 -2.46 0.97
C TRP A 86 -8.38 -3.14 1.55
N THR A 87 -8.81 -4.21 0.88
CA THR A 87 -9.63 -5.27 1.47
C THR A 87 -8.92 -6.62 1.34
N ILE A 88 -9.31 -7.58 2.17
CA ILE A 88 -8.76 -8.94 2.20
C ILE A 88 -9.89 -9.95 2.37
N GLN A 89 -9.85 -11.03 1.60
CA GLN A 89 -10.95 -11.99 1.54
C GLN A 89 -10.97 -12.95 2.74
N HIS A 90 -9.83 -13.28 3.32
CA HIS A 90 -9.74 -14.16 4.50
C HIS A 90 -9.22 -13.32 5.67
N SER A 91 -9.92 -13.41 6.80
CA SER A 91 -9.77 -12.57 7.98
C SER A 91 -8.32 -12.39 8.44
N CYS A 92 -8.04 -11.21 8.98
CA CYS A 92 -6.76 -10.84 9.57
C CYS A 92 -6.99 -10.08 10.88
N GLY A 93 -5.92 -9.86 11.65
CA GLY A 93 -5.98 -9.24 12.97
C GLY A 93 -6.15 -10.24 14.12
N PRO A 94 -6.16 -9.79 15.39
CA PRO A 94 -6.07 -10.65 16.59
C PRO A 94 -7.22 -11.61 16.80
N TYR A 95 -8.37 -11.35 16.16
CA TYR A 95 -9.59 -12.17 16.27
C TYR A 95 -10.00 -12.79 14.93
N GLY A 96 -9.09 -12.82 13.94
CA GLY A 96 -9.29 -13.51 12.67
C GLY A 96 -9.18 -15.03 12.83
N ASN A 97 -9.78 -15.75 11.88
CA ASN A 97 -9.70 -17.22 11.82
C ASN A 97 -8.39 -17.72 11.16
N ALA A 98 -7.54 -16.80 10.69
CA ALA A 98 -6.27 -17.09 10.03
C ALA A 98 -5.14 -16.29 10.68
N GLU A 99 -3.92 -16.86 10.67
CA GLU A 99 -2.73 -16.08 10.94
C GLU A 99 -2.35 -15.30 9.68
N CYS A 100 -2.05 -14.01 9.83
CA CYS A 100 -1.84 -13.13 8.70
C CYS A 100 -0.68 -12.16 8.95
N THR A 101 -0.01 -11.75 7.88
CA THR A 101 0.90 -10.60 7.85
C THR A 101 0.78 -9.92 6.51
N LEU A 102 0.38 -8.65 6.53
CA LEU A 102 0.39 -7.74 5.40
C LEU A 102 1.67 -6.92 5.44
N ILE A 103 2.55 -7.10 4.45
CA ILE A 103 3.77 -6.33 4.29
C ILE A 103 3.51 -5.30 3.20
N ILE A 104 3.63 -4.01 3.56
CA ILE A 104 3.51 -2.90 2.64
C ILE A 104 4.93 -2.48 2.22
N GLN A 105 5.18 -2.44 0.91
CA GLN A 105 6.51 -2.18 0.35
C GLN A 105 6.43 -1.22 -0.84
N TYR A 106 7.56 -0.60 -1.19
CA TYR A 106 7.71 0.14 -2.45
C TYR A 106 9.00 -0.21 -3.20
N MET A 107 8.96 -0.06 -4.51
CA MET A 107 10.16 0.00 -5.36
C MET A 107 10.20 1.35 -6.06
N ASN A 108 11.40 1.86 -6.37
CA ASN A 108 11.59 3.17 -6.98
C ASN A 108 12.79 3.21 -7.93
N ALA A 109 12.70 4.07 -8.95
CA ALA A 109 13.77 4.38 -9.89
C ALA A 109 13.67 5.85 -10.37
N PRO A 110 14.75 6.51 -10.81
CA PRO A 110 14.68 7.88 -11.32
C PRO A 110 13.74 7.98 -12.52
N ALA A 111 12.84 8.97 -12.55
CA ALA A 111 11.78 9.07 -13.55
C ALA A 111 12.31 9.13 -15.00
N SER A 112 13.48 9.74 -15.19
CA SER A 112 14.20 9.83 -16.47
C SER A 112 14.61 8.48 -17.08
N THR A 113 14.75 7.43 -16.27
CA THR A 113 15.22 6.11 -16.74
C THR A 113 14.11 5.25 -17.36
N ASN A 114 12.84 5.58 -17.10
CA ASN A 114 11.67 4.76 -17.47
C ASN A 114 11.75 3.28 -17.02
N LEU A 115 12.62 2.93 -16.06
CA LEU A 115 12.84 1.54 -15.62
C LEU A 115 11.57 0.91 -15.03
N ILE A 116 10.91 1.65 -14.13
CA ILE A 116 9.61 1.28 -13.56
C ILE A 116 8.51 1.98 -14.36
N ARG A 117 7.61 1.18 -14.96
CA ARG A 117 6.47 1.64 -15.77
C ARG A 117 5.42 0.52 -15.87
N ASP A 118 4.15 0.85 -16.07
CA ASP A 118 3.14 -0.15 -16.47
C ASP A 118 3.13 -0.40 -17.97
N GLY A 119 3.94 0.36 -18.71
CA GLY A 119 3.92 0.43 -20.16
C GLY A 119 2.76 1.29 -20.68
N TYR A 120 2.97 1.90 -21.84
CA TYR A 120 2.06 2.88 -22.42
C TYR A 120 1.70 2.54 -23.87
N PRO A 121 0.70 3.19 -24.48
CA PRO A 121 0.32 2.96 -25.87
C PRO A 121 1.48 3.23 -26.84
N THR A 122 1.77 2.27 -27.72
CA THR A 122 2.76 2.41 -28.81
C THR A 122 2.09 2.09 -30.14
N GLY A 123 1.63 3.10 -30.87
CA GLY A 123 0.98 2.95 -32.16
C GLY A 123 -0.30 3.78 -32.30
N PRO A 124 -0.94 3.74 -33.48
CA PRO A 124 -2.20 4.41 -33.74
C PRO A 124 -3.35 3.87 -32.87
N ILE A 125 -4.20 4.79 -32.43
CA ILE A 125 -5.42 4.55 -31.65
C ILE A 125 -6.63 4.38 -32.59
N THR A 126 -7.59 3.53 -32.22
CA THR A 126 -8.78 3.25 -33.03
C THR A 126 -9.98 4.02 -32.50
N GLN A 127 -10.75 4.70 -33.34
CA GLN A 127 -11.87 5.51 -32.86
C GLN A 127 -13.10 4.64 -32.50
N ARG A 128 -13.66 4.83 -31.29
CA ARG A 128 -14.91 4.20 -30.81
C ARG A 128 -16.14 4.72 -31.52
N ALA A 129 -16.16 6.04 -31.65
CA ALA A 129 -17.22 6.91 -32.13
C ALA A 129 -16.58 8.28 -32.40
N PRO A 130 -17.14 9.14 -33.26
CA PRO A 130 -16.55 10.44 -33.57
C PRO A 130 -16.17 11.25 -32.31
N GLY A 131 -14.88 11.54 -32.16
CA GLY A 131 -14.29 12.22 -30.99
C GLY A 131 -13.77 11.30 -29.88
N TYR A 132 -14.26 10.06 -29.78
CA TYR A 132 -13.81 9.07 -28.79
C TYR A 132 -12.74 8.12 -29.34
N ASN A 133 -11.51 8.23 -28.86
CA ASN A 133 -10.46 7.28 -29.21
C ASN A 133 -10.42 6.09 -28.23
N MET A 134 -10.53 4.86 -28.72
CA MET A 134 -10.15 3.65 -27.98
C MET A 134 -8.68 3.35 -28.22
N SER A 135 -7.98 2.93 -27.18
CA SER A 135 -6.66 2.33 -27.32
C SER A 135 -6.77 0.84 -27.66
N THR A 136 -7.42 0.50 -28.78
CA THR A 136 -7.19 -0.80 -29.43
C THR A 136 -6.04 -0.66 -30.42
N PHE A 137 -5.00 -1.47 -30.21
CA PHE A 137 -3.74 -1.44 -30.93
C PHE A 137 -3.88 -2.10 -32.31
N ILE A 138 -3.34 -1.46 -33.35
CA ILE A 138 -3.56 -1.89 -34.75
C ILE A 138 -2.75 -3.14 -35.15
N ASP A 139 -1.68 -3.49 -34.43
CA ASP A 139 -0.93 -4.73 -34.66
C ASP A 139 -1.57 -5.89 -33.85
N PRO A 140 -2.17 -6.91 -34.48
CA PRO A 140 -2.80 -8.03 -33.77
C PRO A 140 -1.80 -8.91 -33.00
N ASN A 141 -0.49 -8.74 -33.20
CA ASN A 141 0.56 -9.37 -32.38
C ASN A 141 1.00 -8.46 -31.21
N GLN A 142 0.69 -7.16 -31.22
CA GLN A 142 0.87 -6.26 -30.08
C GLN A 142 -0.44 -6.04 -29.33
N ASN A 143 -0.52 -6.57 -28.12
CA ASN A 143 -1.29 -6.00 -27.02
C ASN A 143 -2.78 -5.63 -27.20
N ALA A 144 -3.48 -6.03 -28.28
CA ALA A 144 -4.92 -5.76 -28.46
C ALA A 144 -5.77 -6.23 -27.26
N ASP A 145 -5.37 -7.33 -26.61
CA ASP A 145 -5.79 -7.75 -25.26
C ASP A 145 -4.57 -8.11 -24.37
N GLY A 146 -3.41 -7.51 -24.68
CA GLY A 146 -2.12 -7.69 -24.00
C GLY A 146 -1.42 -9.04 -24.25
N THR A 147 -0.15 -9.06 -24.66
CA THR A 147 0.58 -10.32 -24.88
C THR A 147 0.68 -11.18 -23.62
N ASN A 148 0.83 -12.50 -23.83
CA ASN A 148 0.93 -13.47 -22.75
C ASN A 148 2.28 -13.43 -22.01
N GLN A 149 3.31 -12.79 -22.58
CA GLN A 149 4.69 -12.90 -22.12
C GLN A 149 5.47 -11.61 -22.43
N ILE A 150 6.26 -11.11 -21.47
CA ILE A 150 7.30 -10.11 -21.74
C ILE A 150 8.41 -10.81 -22.56
N PRO A 151 8.86 -10.28 -23.70
CA PRO A 151 9.96 -10.88 -24.45
C PRO A 151 11.29 -10.80 -23.68
N LEU A 152 12.11 -11.84 -23.73
CA LEU A 152 13.51 -11.84 -23.25
C LEU A 152 14.48 -11.70 -24.43
N PRO A 153 15.67 -11.13 -24.21
CA PRO A 153 16.62 -10.89 -25.29
C PRO A 153 17.30 -12.18 -25.75
N PRO A 154 17.71 -12.25 -27.03
CA PRO A 154 18.64 -13.27 -27.49
C PRO A 154 19.90 -13.31 -26.62
N GLY A 155 20.29 -14.49 -26.16
CA GLY A 155 21.45 -14.68 -25.26
C GLY A 155 21.12 -14.79 -23.77
N PHE A 156 19.89 -14.49 -23.33
CA PHE A 156 19.43 -15.03 -22.04
C PHE A 156 19.26 -16.54 -22.17
N SER A 157 19.96 -17.31 -21.32
CA SER A 157 19.92 -18.79 -21.29
C SER A 157 18.54 -19.40 -21.02
N TYR A 158 17.56 -18.57 -20.67
CA TYR A 158 16.17 -18.94 -20.39
C TYR A 158 15.15 -18.30 -21.35
N ALA A 159 15.60 -17.63 -22.42
CA ALA A 159 14.72 -17.10 -23.46
C ALA A 159 14.28 -18.24 -24.40
N THR A 160 12.97 -18.40 -24.62
CA THR A 160 12.44 -19.40 -25.56
C THR A 160 12.38 -18.82 -26.97
N GLY A 161 12.77 -19.61 -27.97
CA GLY A 161 12.98 -19.18 -29.36
C GLY A 161 11.74 -18.79 -30.17
N GLN A 162 10.60 -18.49 -29.52
CA GLN A 162 9.36 -18.04 -30.18
C GLN A 162 8.98 -16.58 -29.87
N GLN A 163 9.77 -15.85 -29.08
CA GLN A 163 9.31 -14.56 -28.54
C GLN A 163 9.35 -13.37 -29.52
N PHE A 164 9.96 -13.52 -30.70
CA PHE A 164 9.71 -12.69 -31.88
C PHE A 164 9.93 -13.52 -33.16
N ALA A 165 9.11 -13.30 -34.19
CA ALA A 165 9.43 -13.77 -35.54
C ALA A 165 10.59 -12.91 -36.10
N ALA A 166 11.63 -13.53 -36.65
CA ALA A 166 12.79 -12.82 -37.22
C ALA A 166 12.45 -11.92 -38.43
N ASN A 167 11.20 -11.97 -38.87
CA ASN A 167 10.60 -11.31 -40.02
C ASN A 167 9.27 -10.61 -39.67
N ASP A 168 9.05 -10.23 -38.40
CA ASP A 168 7.94 -9.34 -38.01
C ASP A 168 8.06 -7.98 -38.73
N PRO A 169 7.15 -7.64 -39.67
CA PRO A 169 7.25 -6.43 -40.49
C PRO A 169 6.94 -5.14 -39.72
N TYR A 170 6.56 -5.23 -38.45
CA TYR A 170 6.34 -4.07 -37.58
C TYR A 170 7.43 -3.93 -36.50
N PHE A 171 8.33 -4.91 -36.36
CA PHE A 171 9.49 -4.83 -35.47
C PHE A 171 10.66 -4.06 -36.12
N GLY A 172 10.39 -2.83 -36.56
CA GLY A 172 11.38 -1.93 -37.15
C GLY A 172 11.90 -2.44 -38.49
N THR A 173 11.25 -2.02 -39.58
CA THR A 173 11.69 -2.24 -40.97
C THR A 173 13.03 -1.54 -41.25
N GLY A 174 14.14 -2.17 -40.82
CA GLY A 174 15.50 -1.72 -41.07
C GLY A 174 16.49 -1.78 -39.89
N VAL A 175 16.12 -2.30 -38.71
CA VAL A 175 17.07 -2.44 -37.58
C VAL A 175 17.60 -3.86 -37.43
N ASP A 176 18.92 -3.98 -37.29
CA ASP A 176 19.62 -5.25 -37.19
C ASP A 176 19.55 -5.88 -35.78
N GLN A 177 19.98 -7.15 -35.69
CA GLN A 177 20.02 -7.90 -34.43
C GLN A 177 20.93 -7.25 -33.37
N ALA A 178 21.96 -6.51 -33.80
CA ALA A 178 22.83 -5.77 -32.88
C ALA A 178 22.08 -4.60 -32.25
N THR A 179 21.31 -3.84 -33.02
CA THR A 179 20.48 -2.73 -32.56
C THR A 179 19.32 -3.19 -31.69
N LEU A 180 18.76 -4.38 -31.94
CA LEU A 180 17.76 -5.01 -31.07
C LEU A 180 18.37 -5.40 -29.71
N ALA A 181 19.53 -6.07 -29.72
CA ALA A 181 20.26 -6.40 -28.50
C ALA A 181 20.72 -5.14 -27.75
N GLN A 182 21.11 -4.09 -28.46
CA GLN A 182 21.54 -2.82 -27.88
C GLN A 182 20.36 -2.03 -27.29
N ASN A 183 19.22 -1.96 -27.97
CA ASN A 183 17.99 -1.36 -27.43
C ASN A 183 17.53 -2.08 -26.15
N TRP A 184 17.64 -3.40 -26.08
CA TRP A 184 17.27 -4.15 -24.87
C TRP A 184 18.35 -4.14 -23.77
N ALA A 185 19.64 -4.12 -24.11
CA ALA A 185 20.71 -3.86 -23.14
C ALA A 185 20.55 -2.46 -22.53
N THR A 186 20.23 -1.47 -23.35
CA THR A 186 19.87 -0.10 -22.95
C THR A 186 18.60 -0.09 -22.08
N PHE A 187 17.55 -0.84 -22.42
CA PHE A 187 16.35 -1.03 -21.60
C PHE A 187 16.67 -1.61 -20.20
N CYS A 188 17.45 -2.69 -20.13
CA CYS A 188 17.84 -3.32 -18.86
C CYS A 188 18.88 -2.49 -18.08
N ALA A 189 19.55 -1.52 -18.73
CA ALA A 189 20.49 -0.58 -18.12
C ALA A 189 19.89 0.83 -17.88
N GLY A 190 18.61 1.06 -18.18
CA GLY A 190 17.90 2.32 -17.94
C GLY A 190 18.26 3.50 -18.86
N GLY A 191 18.82 3.23 -20.04
CA GLY A 191 19.07 4.24 -21.06
C GLY A 191 17.92 4.44 -22.05
N THR A 192 18.06 5.40 -22.96
CA THR A 192 17.02 5.77 -23.93
C THR A 192 16.92 4.75 -25.07
N VAL A 193 15.85 3.98 -25.09
CA VAL A 193 15.52 3.03 -26.17
C VAL A 193 15.02 3.79 -27.41
N GLY A 194 15.29 3.27 -28.62
CA GLY A 194 14.68 3.75 -29.87
C GLY A 194 13.14 3.74 -29.82
N PRO A 195 12.46 4.52 -30.67
CA PRO A 195 11.27 5.26 -30.22
C PRO A 195 10.01 4.46 -29.88
N TYR A 196 9.83 3.19 -30.27
CA TYR A 196 8.49 2.55 -30.20
C TYR A 196 8.35 1.05 -29.83
N ARG A 197 9.40 0.27 -29.49
CA ARG A 197 9.20 -1.12 -28.99
C ARG A 197 10.09 -1.47 -27.78
N GLY A 198 9.48 -2.10 -26.78
CA GLY A 198 9.98 -2.37 -25.42
C GLY A 198 9.23 -1.62 -24.32
N VAL A 199 8.90 -0.35 -24.56
CA VAL A 199 8.27 0.55 -23.57
C VAL A 199 6.77 0.29 -23.36
N GLU A 200 6.12 -0.44 -24.26
CA GLU A 200 4.75 -0.91 -24.14
C GLU A 200 4.57 -2.00 -23.07
N PHE A 201 5.65 -2.67 -22.64
CA PHE A 201 5.61 -3.68 -21.58
C PHE A 201 5.78 -3.04 -20.21
N GLY A 202 4.88 -3.40 -19.29
CA GLY A 202 5.03 -3.07 -17.88
C GLY A 202 6.17 -3.84 -17.25
N VAL A 203 6.96 -3.15 -16.43
CA VAL A 203 8.11 -3.66 -15.71
C VAL A 203 8.17 -2.96 -14.35
N HIS A 204 8.23 -3.75 -13.28
CA HIS A 204 8.43 -3.28 -11.91
C HIS A 204 9.85 -3.66 -11.44
N GLU A 205 10.20 -4.95 -11.43
CA GLU A 205 11.55 -5.48 -11.15
C GLU A 205 12.56 -5.30 -12.29
N SER A 206 13.86 -5.20 -11.97
CA SER A 206 14.90 -5.13 -13.01
C SER A 206 15.21 -6.49 -13.67
N CYS A 207 15.72 -6.45 -14.91
CA CYS A 207 16.23 -7.63 -15.60
C CYS A 207 17.34 -8.34 -14.80
N ALA A 208 18.17 -7.57 -14.08
CA ALA A 208 19.27 -8.09 -13.26
C ALA A 208 18.74 -8.85 -12.03
N SER A 209 17.66 -8.36 -11.42
CA SER A 209 16.96 -9.02 -10.32
C SER A 209 16.36 -10.36 -10.75
N TYR A 210 15.67 -10.39 -11.90
CA TYR A 210 15.13 -11.63 -12.47
C TYR A 210 16.25 -12.61 -12.89
N ALA A 211 17.31 -12.12 -13.54
CA ALA A 211 18.46 -12.95 -13.90
C ALA A 211 19.11 -13.59 -12.66
N ARG A 212 19.33 -12.80 -11.59
CA ARG A 212 19.82 -13.29 -10.29
C ARG A 212 18.88 -14.34 -9.69
N CYS A 213 17.56 -14.16 -9.77
CA CYS A 213 16.60 -15.16 -9.31
C CYS A 213 16.81 -16.51 -10.01
N ARG A 214 16.99 -16.48 -11.34
CA ARG A 214 17.16 -17.66 -12.20
C ARG A 214 18.52 -18.34 -12.07
N THR A 215 19.56 -17.59 -11.68
CA THR A 215 20.92 -18.12 -11.50
C THR A 215 21.29 -18.39 -10.04
N THR A 216 20.48 -17.99 -9.06
CA THR A 216 20.70 -18.29 -7.64
C THR A 216 19.98 -19.57 -7.23
N SER A 217 20.62 -20.42 -6.44
CA SER A 217 19.97 -21.61 -5.91
C SER A 217 18.88 -21.23 -4.89
N ARG A 218 17.71 -21.86 -4.98
CA ARG A 218 16.64 -21.69 -3.99
C ARG A 218 17.08 -22.10 -2.59
N ASN A 219 16.43 -21.55 -1.58
CA ASN A 219 16.60 -21.98 -0.20
C ASN A 219 15.97 -23.36 0.03
N GLN A 220 16.83 -24.38 0.08
CA GLN A 220 16.44 -25.78 0.34
C GLN A 220 16.03 -26.03 1.80
N GLY A 221 16.17 -25.03 2.70
CA GLY A 221 15.63 -25.05 4.06
C GLY A 221 14.11 -24.81 4.15
N LEU A 222 13.47 -24.37 3.06
CA LEU A 222 12.05 -24.01 3.04
C LEU A 222 11.13 -25.22 2.95
N TYR A 223 10.00 -25.15 3.67
CA TYR A 223 8.92 -26.13 3.57
C TYR A 223 8.26 -26.10 2.17
N THR A 224 8.19 -27.26 1.53
CA THR A 224 7.56 -27.50 0.22
C THR A 224 6.41 -28.50 0.29
N ALA A 225 6.05 -28.98 1.49
CA ALA A 225 5.06 -30.05 1.69
C ALA A 225 5.42 -31.32 0.89
N ASP A 226 4.51 -31.76 0.02
CA ASP A 226 4.65 -32.89 -0.89
C ASP A 226 5.08 -32.49 -2.31
N GLN A 227 5.20 -31.17 -2.58
CA GLN A 227 5.44 -30.65 -3.92
C GLN A 227 6.83 -31.04 -4.44
N ALA A 228 6.86 -31.80 -5.54
CA ALA A 228 8.05 -32.01 -6.35
C ALA A 228 8.30 -30.74 -7.18
N LEU A 229 9.29 -29.94 -6.80
CA LEU A 229 9.67 -28.74 -7.55
C LEU A 229 10.42 -29.13 -8.84
N GLY A 230 10.13 -28.47 -9.95
CA GLY A 230 10.75 -28.76 -11.24
C GLY A 230 12.24 -28.37 -11.37
N GLY A 231 12.83 -27.78 -10.33
CA GLY A 231 14.24 -27.37 -10.32
C GLY A 231 14.68 -26.66 -9.04
N ASN A 232 15.91 -26.15 -9.06
CA ASN A 232 16.66 -25.76 -7.85
C ASN A 232 17.10 -24.28 -7.83
N ASP A 233 16.61 -23.43 -8.73
CA ASP A 233 16.80 -21.98 -8.70
C ASP A 233 15.65 -21.24 -7.99
N ALA A 234 15.87 -19.99 -7.60
CA ALA A 234 14.94 -19.20 -6.79
C ALA A 234 13.63 -18.78 -7.50
N SER A 235 13.41 -19.18 -8.76
CA SER A 235 12.07 -19.13 -9.38
C SER A 235 11.16 -20.31 -9.01
N TYR A 236 11.68 -21.32 -8.30
CA TYR A 236 10.90 -22.47 -7.81
C TYR A 236 10.53 -22.36 -6.33
N THR A 237 9.23 -22.30 -6.05
CA THR A 237 8.67 -22.29 -4.68
C THR A 237 7.56 -23.33 -4.53
N ARG A 238 7.09 -23.54 -3.30
CA ARG A 238 5.91 -24.39 -3.04
C ARG A 238 4.66 -23.91 -3.79
N GLN A 239 4.48 -22.59 -3.95
CA GLN A 239 3.35 -22.05 -4.71
C GLN A 239 3.58 -22.09 -6.24
N GLN A 240 4.83 -22.14 -6.69
CA GLN A 240 5.22 -22.14 -8.10
C GLN A 240 6.24 -23.25 -8.40
N ALA A 241 5.77 -24.49 -8.40
CA ALA A 241 6.61 -25.66 -8.66
C ALA A 241 7.06 -25.80 -10.14
N ASN A 242 6.37 -25.13 -11.08
CA ASN A 242 6.51 -25.34 -12.52
C ASN A 242 7.30 -24.24 -13.26
N GLN A 243 7.99 -23.34 -12.54
CA GLN A 243 8.83 -22.27 -13.13
C GLN A 243 8.10 -21.25 -14.05
N ASN A 244 6.78 -21.14 -13.93
CA ASN A 244 6.00 -20.13 -14.65
C ASN A 244 6.57 -18.73 -14.35
N ARG A 245 6.76 -17.92 -15.40
CA ARG A 245 7.30 -16.56 -15.28
C ARG A 245 6.17 -15.55 -15.27
N PHE A 246 6.25 -14.63 -14.31
CA PHE A 246 5.29 -13.57 -14.08
C PHE A 246 6.01 -12.22 -14.14
N GLY A 247 5.91 -11.52 -15.27
CA GLY A 247 6.74 -10.36 -15.56
C GLY A 247 8.24 -10.63 -15.37
N LEU A 248 8.88 -9.87 -14.47
CA LEU A 248 10.27 -10.06 -14.02
C LEU A 248 10.36 -10.40 -12.52
N GLU A 249 9.26 -10.87 -11.92
CA GLU A 249 9.19 -11.20 -10.50
C GLU A 249 9.98 -12.47 -10.14
N CYS A 250 10.73 -12.40 -9.03
CA CYS A 250 11.30 -13.58 -8.39
C CYS A 250 10.30 -14.23 -7.41
N GLN A 251 9.90 -15.48 -7.68
CA GLN A 251 8.86 -16.14 -6.89
C GLN A 251 9.29 -16.42 -5.44
N GLU A 252 10.57 -16.74 -5.19
CA GLU A 252 11.06 -16.90 -3.81
C GLU A 252 11.11 -15.56 -3.06
N GLU A 253 11.46 -14.45 -3.72
CA GLU A 253 11.38 -13.11 -3.13
C GLU A 253 9.95 -12.78 -2.74
N ARG A 254 8.98 -13.07 -3.63
CA ARG A 254 7.55 -12.85 -3.41
C ARG A 254 7.00 -13.70 -2.27
N ASP A 255 7.33 -14.99 -2.21
CA ASP A 255 6.68 -15.91 -1.27
C ASP A 255 7.13 -15.68 0.17
N TYR A 256 8.43 -15.43 0.38
CA TYR A 256 9.04 -15.48 1.71
C TYR A 256 9.48 -14.10 2.17
N TYR A 257 8.95 -13.67 3.32
CA TYR A 257 9.34 -12.44 4.01
C TYR A 257 9.66 -12.75 5.47
N PRO A 258 10.74 -12.19 6.05
CA PRO A 258 11.78 -11.37 5.42
C PRO A 258 12.64 -12.19 4.45
N TYR A 259 12.96 -11.64 3.28
CA TYR A 259 13.73 -12.35 2.25
C TYR A 259 15.24 -12.24 2.49
N TRP A 260 15.96 -13.36 2.53
CA TRP A 260 17.39 -13.45 2.89
C TRP A 260 18.37 -12.97 1.81
N ASN A 261 17.96 -13.00 0.54
CA ASN A 261 18.75 -12.47 -0.59
C ASN A 261 18.40 -10.98 -0.78
N PRO A 262 19.16 -10.19 -1.57
CA PRO A 262 18.79 -8.81 -1.85
C PRO A 262 17.47 -8.71 -2.62
N SER A 263 16.50 -7.98 -2.06
CA SER A 263 15.33 -7.48 -2.78
C SER A 263 15.58 -6.06 -3.29
N GLU A 264 14.84 -5.66 -4.31
CA GLU A 264 14.75 -4.26 -4.80
C GLU A 264 13.67 -3.46 -4.05
N TRP A 265 12.77 -4.17 -3.37
CA TRP A 265 11.69 -3.64 -2.55
C TRP A 265 12.21 -3.08 -1.20
N LYS A 266 11.54 -2.04 -0.73
CA LYS A 266 11.80 -1.29 0.52
C LYS A 266 10.56 -1.37 1.39
N ASP A 267 10.73 -1.63 2.68
CA ASP A 267 9.59 -1.86 3.56
C ASP A 267 9.01 -0.54 4.06
N ILE A 268 7.69 -0.34 3.90
CA ILE A 268 6.94 0.79 4.43
C ILE A 268 6.46 0.49 5.84
N ALA A 269 5.75 -0.64 5.99
CA ALA A 269 5.10 -1.06 7.23
C ALA A 269 4.80 -2.56 7.19
N VAL A 270 4.65 -3.15 8.37
CA VAL A 270 4.21 -4.54 8.56
C VAL A 270 2.98 -4.52 9.47
N LEU A 271 1.89 -5.13 9.02
CA LEU A 271 0.65 -5.24 9.78
C LEU A 271 0.32 -6.73 9.97
N THR A 272 0.34 -7.23 11.20
CA THR A 272 0.22 -8.67 11.50
C THR A 272 -0.89 -8.98 12.50
N SER A 273 -1.49 -10.18 12.44
CA SER A 273 -2.35 -10.65 13.54
C SER A 273 -1.52 -10.94 14.81
N ASN A 274 -0.28 -11.41 14.64
CA ASN A 274 0.57 -11.85 15.73
C ASN A 274 1.79 -10.93 15.92
N SER A 275 1.65 -9.96 16.83
CA SER A 275 2.66 -8.93 17.09
C SER A 275 3.97 -9.43 17.70
N SER A 276 4.04 -10.68 18.19
CA SER A 276 5.30 -11.25 18.69
C SER A 276 6.38 -11.32 17.60
N TRP A 277 5.96 -11.45 16.33
CA TRP A 277 6.84 -11.49 15.17
C TRP A 277 7.48 -10.14 14.82
N CYS A 278 6.98 -9.04 15.39
CA CYS A 278 7.43 -7.70 15.01
C CYS A 278 8.92 -7.46 15.23
N ALA A 279 9.47 -7.87 16.39
CA ALA A 279 10.89 -7.68 16.69
C ALA A 279 11.80 -8.36 15.64
N TYR A 280 11.45 -9.58 15.23
CA TYR A 280 12.16 -10.30 14.17
C TYR A 280 12.00 -9.63 12.80
N MET A 281 10.76 -9.33 12.38
CA MET A 281 10.49 -8.74 11.07
C MET A 281 11.15 -7.37 10.90
N GLN A 282 11.23 -6.58 11.97
CA GLN A 282 11.94 -5.30 11.99
C GLN A 282 13.46 -5.48 11.92
N ALA A 283 14.03 -6.36 12.76
CA ALA A 283 15.47 -6.63 12.78
C ALA A 283 15.99 -7.25 11.47
N GLN A 284 15.15 -8.03 10.78
CA GLN A 284 15.47 -8.69 9.53
C GLN A 284 15.11 -7.89 8.28
N SER A 285 14.51 -6.69 8.40
CA SER A 285 14.18 -5.86 7.24
C SER A 285 15.44 -5.35 6.53
N GLN A 286 15.46 -5.40 5.19
CA GLN A 286 16.55 -4.85 4.38
C GLN A 286 16.66 -3.32 4.48
N ASN A 287 15.68 -2.64 5.09
CA ASN A 287 15.81 -1.22 5.43
C ASN A 287 17.06 -0.95 6.29
N ILE A 288 17.33 -1.83 7.26
CA ILE A 288 18.46 -1.72 8.22
C ILE A 288 19.47 -2.86 8.12
N MET A 289 19.11 -4.02 7.58
CA MET A 289 19.98 -5.19 7.51
C MET A 289 20.60 -5.34 6.12
N ASP A 290 21.93 -5.41 6.05
CA ASP A 290 22.64 -5.72 4.81
C ASP A 290 22.22 -7.11 4.29
N ARG A 291 22.16 -7.25 2.97
CA ARG A 291 22.02 -8.55 2.31
C ARG A 291 23.32 -8.96 1.64
N TYR A 292 23.44 -10.24 1.33
CA TYR A 292 24.61 -10.79 0.67
C TYR A 292 24.18 -11.83 -0.36
N TYR A 293 24.94 -11.95 -1.43
CA TYR A 293 24.67 -12.88 -2.52
C TYR A 293 25.99 -13.35 -3.13
N CYS A 294 25.97 -14.52 -3.77
CA CYS A 294 27.15 -15.03 -4.46
C CYS A 294 27.22 -14.52 -5.90
N VAL A 295 28.36 -13.94 -6.29
CA VAL A 295 28.71 -13.66 -7.67
C VAL A 295 29.60 -14.79 -8.17
N MET A 296 29.06 -15.63 -9.06
CA MET A 296 29.79 -16.75 -9.65
C MET A 296 30.79 -16.26 -10.71
N PRO A 297 31.89 -17.01 -10.98
CA PRO A 297 32.80 -16.70 -12.08
C PRO A 297 32.10 -16.65 -13.44
N ALA A 298 32.64 -15.86 -14.37
CA ALA A 298 32.12 -15.78 -15.73
C ALA A 298 32.15 -17.16 -16.41
N GLY A 299 31.06 -17.53 -17.09
CA GLY A 299 30.89 -18.84 -17.72
C GLY A 299 30.49 -19.98 -16.77
N ALA A 300 30.32 -19.74 -15.47
CA ALA A 300 29.80 -20.74 -14.55
C ALA A 300 28.36 -21.17 -14.92
N THR A 301 28.15 -22.48 -15.04
CA THR A 301 26.83 -23.09 -15.30
C THR A 301 26.11 -23.54 -14.03
N ALA A 302 26.83 -23.61 -12.90
CA ALA A 302 26.26 -23.94 -11.60
C ALA A 302 25.51 -22.75 -11.00
N LEU A 303 24.42 -23.03 -10.29
CA LEU A 303 23.65 -22.02 -9.57
C LEU A 303 24.47 -21.38 -8.44
N ALA A 304 24.38 -20.06 -8.31
CA ALA A 304 25.01 -19.27 -7.27
C ALA A 304 24.49 -19.71 -5.88
N PRO A 305 25.38 -20.17 -4.96
CA PRO A 305 24.94 -20.59 -3.63
C PRO A 305 24.49 -19.44 -2.73
N ILE A 306 23.53 -19.71 -1.85
CA ILE A 306 22.98 -18.73 -0.89
C ILE A 306 23.73 -18.64 0.45
N THR A 307 24.90 -19.26 0.58
CA THR A 307 25.76 -19.14 1.78
C THR A 307 27.19 -18.81 1.39
N GLN A 308 27.85 -17.98 2.21
CA GLN A 308 29.25 -17.59 2.01
C GLN A 308 30.18 -18.79 1.85
N ALA A 309 30.05 -19.78 2.73
CA ALA A 309 30.91 -20.97 2.71
C ALA A 309 30.74 -21.81 1.43
N ALA A 310 29.51 -21.91 0.89
CA ALA A 310 29.29 -22.58 -0.39
C ALA A 310 29.76 -21.71 -1.56
N CYS A 311 29.52 -20.41 -1.54
CA CYS A 311 29.98 -19.47 -2.56
C CYS A 311 31.50 -19.53 -2.77
N VAL A 312 32.28 -19.45 -1.68
CA VAL A 312 33.76 -19.52 -1.72
C VAL A 312 34.24 -20.89 -2.24
N ARG A 313 33.59 -22.00 -1.85
CA ARG A 313 33.91 -23.33 -2.40
C ARG A 313 33.62 -23.45 -3.89
N SER A 314 32.62 -22.71 -4.39
CA SER A 314 32.29 -22.61 -5.82
C SER A 314 33.13 -21.56 -6.57
N LEU A 315 34.24 -21.08 -5.98
CA LEU A 315 35.10 -20.01 -6.51
C LEU A 315 34.38 -18.67 -6.76
N GLY A 316 33.19 -18.50 -6.18
CA GLY A 316 32.40 -17.27 -6.25
C GLY A 316 32.82 -16.23 -5.22
N THR A 317 32.51 -14.97 -5.52
CA THR A 317 32.71 -13.84 -4.61
C THR A 317 31.45 -13.59 -3.79
N TRP A 318 31.56 -13.66 -2.47
CA TRP A 318 30.45 -13.33 -1.58
C TRP A 318 30.31 -11.81 -1.44
N THR A 319 29.30 -11.26 -2.12
CA THR A 319 29.17 -9.82 -2.37
C THR A 319 28.14 -9.20 -1.43
N ARG A 320 28.52 -8.10 -0.77
CA ARG A 320 27.63 -7.29 0.07
C ARG A 320 26.68 -6.47 -0.80
N TRP A 321 25.40 -6.51 -0.48
CA TRP A 321 24.38 -5.58 -0.93
C TRP A 321 23.96 -4.71 0.27
N PRO A 322 24.27 -3.40 0.29
CA PRO A 322 23.95 -2.54 1.42
C PRO A 322 22.46 -2.55 1.78
N ASN A 323 22.18 -2.37 3.07
CA ASN A 323 20.84 -1.97 3.51
C ASN A 323 20.39 -0.66 2.82
N TRP A 324 19.10 -0.35 2.90
CA TRP A 324 18.56 0.85 2.26
C TRP A 324 18.88 2.16 3.01
N GLY A 325 19.54 2.11 4.17
CA GLY A 325 19.74 3.28 5.04
C GLY A 325 18.42 3.87 5.56
N LEU A 326 17.36 3.08 5.60
CA LEU A 326 16.01 3.48 6.02
C LEU A 326 15.74 3.02 7.46
N PRO A 327 14.83 3.68 8.20
CA PRO A 327 14.34 3.13 9.46
C PRO A 327 13.74 1.73 9.26
N ALA A 328 13.85 0.87 10.28
CA ALA A 328 13.09 -0.38 10.30
C ALA A 328 11.58 -0.07 10.15
N PRO A 329 10.83 -0.86 9.37
CA PRO A 329 9.42 -0.58 9.12
C PRO A 329 8.64 -0.60 10.45
N PRO A 330 7.67 0.31 10.67
CA PRO A 330 6.72 0.16 11.76
C PRO A 330 6.02 -1.19 11.63
N CYS A 331 6.10 -2.01 12.68
CA CYS A 331 5.32 -3.23 12.79
C CYS A 331 4.21 -3.02 13.81
N ILE A 332 2.97 -3.16 13.36
CA ILE A 332 1.77 -2.91 14.15
C ILE A 332 0.79 -4.09 14.00
N GLN A 333 -0.18 -4.15 14.90
CA GLN A 333 -1.26 -5.12 14.79
C GLN A 333 -2.20 -4.72 13.64
N HIS A 334 -2.53 -5.67 12.77
CA HIS A 334 -3.56 -5.48 11.75
C HIS A 334 -4.94 -5.41 12.43
N ALA A 335 -5.83 -4.53 11.94
CA ALA A 335 -7.20 -4.47 12.44
C ALA A 335 -7.97 -5.76 12.12
N THR A 336 -8.96 -6.11 12.93
CA THR A 336 -9.74 -7.33 12.70
C THR A 336 -10.66 -7.16 11.49
N SER A 337 -10.33 -7.85 10.39
CA SER A 337 -11.25 -8.01 9.26
C SER A 337 -12.00 -9.34 9.35
N ARG A 338 -13.22 -9.39 8.79
CA ARG A 338 -14.03 -10.61 8.78
C ARG A 338 -13.86 -11.37 7.45
N ASP A 339 -13.96 -12.69 7.50
CA ASP A 339 -13.97 -13.52 6.29
C ASP A 339 -15.02 -13.05 5.26
N ASN A 340 -14.60 -12.97 4.01
CA ASN A 340 -15.34 -12.49 2.84
C ASN A 340 -15.99 -11.10 3.03
N HIS A 341 -15.34 -10.21 3.81
CA HIS A 341 -15.78 -8.83 4.00
C HIS A 341 -14.90 -7.86 3.20
N LEU A 342 -15.40 -7.39 2.06
CA LEU A 342 -14.69 -6.42 1.20
C LEU A 342 -15.19 -4.99 1.46
N GLY A 343 -15.20 -4.59 2.73
CA GLY A 343 -15.88 -3.39 3.22
C GLY A 343 -15.05 -2.55 4.19
N ASN A 344 -15.70 -2.09 5.26
CA ASN A 344 -15.06 -1.31 6.30
C ASN A 344 -14.72 -2.22 7.49
N ASP A 345 -13.43 -2.44 7.70
CA ASP A 345 -12.86 -3.28 8.78
C ASP A 345 -12.21 -2.45 9.92
N GLN A 346 -12.24 -1.12 9.82
CA GLN A 346 -11.65 -0.20 10.77
C GLN A 346 -12.64 0.90 11.19
N VAL A 347 -12.31 1.60 12.27
CA VAL A 347 -13.06 2.75 12.77
C VAL A 347 -12.09 3.90 13.02
N GLU A 348 -12.39 5.07 12.45
CA GLU A 348 -11.65 6.31 12.69
C GLU A 348 -12.59 7.37 13.31
N MET A 349 -12.03 8.23 14.17
CA MET A 349 -12.82 9.30 14.79
C MET A 349 -12.86 10.53 13.89
N PHE A 350 -14.05 10.96 13.49
CA PHE A 350 -14.28 12.18 12.73
C PHE A 350 -15.37 13.01 13.42
N ALA A 351 -15.12 14.30 13.68
CA ALA A 351 -16.01 15.18 14.44
C ALA A 351 -16.39 14.63 15.83
N GLY A 352 -15.52 13.82 16.45
CA GLY A 352 -15.81 13.13 17.71
C GLY A 352 -16.77 11.94 17.60
N GLN A 353 -17.11 11.50 16.38
CA GLN A 353 -17.95 10.33 16.11
C GLN A 353 -17.14 9.22 15.44
N PRO A 354 -17.36 7.93 15.79
CA PRO A 354 -16.74 6.81 15.09
C PRO A 354 -17.31 6.67 13.68
N GLN A 355 -16.45 6.69 12.66
CA GLN A 355 -16.79 6.43 11.28
C GLN A 355 -16.20 5.07 10.84
N PRO A 356 -16.99 4.19 10.22
CA PRO A 356 -16.47 2.96 9.64
C PRO A 356 -15.63 3.31 8.41
N VAL A 357 -14.42 2.77 8.34
CA VAL A 357 -13.47 2.97 7.24
C VAL A 357 -12.85 1.65 6.80
N THR A 358 -12.38 1.62 5.56
CA THR A 358 -11.65 0.48 5.00
C THR A 358 -10.28 0.33 5.67
N ALA A 359 -9.76 -0.90 5.71
CA ALA A 359 -8.44 -1.16 6.28
C ALA A 359 -7.37 -0.29 5.58
N ASN A 360 -6.63 0.49 6.37
CA ASN A 360 -5.74 1.51 5.83
C ASN A 360 -4.46 1.75 6.65
N TYR A 361 -3.51 2.43 6.01
CA TYR A 361 -2.27 2.93 6.60
C TYR A 361 -1.86 4.25 5.94
N VAL A 362 -1.61 5.32 6.71
CA VAL A 362 -1.19 6.62 6.15
C VAL A 362 0.34 6.67 6.04
N TRP A 363 0.85 6.50 4.82
CA TRP A 363 2.28 6.65 4.53
C TRP A 363 2.66 8.11 4.30
N THR A 364 3.84 8.50 4.79
CA THR A 364 4.45 9.80 4.47
C THR A 364 5.51 9.57 3.40
N ILE A 365 5.30 10.11 2.21
CA ILE A 365 6.20 9.87 1.06
C ILE A 365 7.61 10.39 1.38
N PRO A 366 8.67 9.56 1.37
CA PRO A 366 10.02 9.98 1.71
C PRO A 366 10.54 11.11 0.83
N ALA A 367 11.26 12.07 1.44
CA ALA A 367 11.90 13.18 0.70
C ALA A 367 12.95 12.71 -0.31
N SER A 368 13.51 11.51 -0.14
CA SER A 368 14.43 10.87 -1.08
C SER A 368 13.78 10.46 -2.41
N LEU A 369 12.45 10.36 -2.49
CA LEU A 369 11.75 9.95 -3.72
C LEU A 369 11.58 11.07 -4.75
N ARG A 370 11.95 12.32 -4.47
CA ARG A 370 11.83 13.44 -5.43
C ARG A 370 12.46 13.11 -6.79
N GLY A 371 11.71 13.32 -7.87
CA GLY A 371 12.13 13.02 -9.23
C GLY A 371 12.18 11.52 -9.56
N GLN A 372 11.58 10.68 -8.71
CA GLN A 372 11.55 9.23 -8.89
C GLN A 372 10.14 8.72 -9.15
N ARG A 373 10.05 7.68 -9.98
CA ARG A 373 8.87 6.84 -10.07
C ARG A 373 8.93 5.74 -9.03
N PHE A 374 7.75 5.34 -8.56
CA PHE A 374 7.60 4.28 -7.59
C PHE A 374 6.32 3.47 -7.81
N VAL A 375 6.35 2.23 -7.33
CA VAL A 375 5.20 1.34 -7.20
C VAL A 375 5.08 0.90 -5.75
N VAL A 376 3.84 0.74 -5.28
CA VAL A 376 3.54 0.17 -3.97
C VAL A 376 3.04 -1.26 -4.17
N ARG A 377 3.55 -2.18 -3.36
CA ARG A 377 3.12 -3.58 -3.28
C ARG A 377 2.57 -3.87 -1.90
N PHE A 378 1.40 -4.50 -1.85
CA PHE A 378 0.92 -5.18 -0.67
C PHE A 378 1.19 -6.68 -0.84
N ARG A 379 1.91 -7.28 0.10
CA ARG A 379 2.11 -8.73 0.18
C ARG A 379 1.31 -9.25 1.35
N TYR A 380 0.32 -10.09 1.08
CA TYR A 380 -0.53 -10.71 2.09
C TYR A 380 -0.11 -12.17 2.30
N ASN A 381 0.66 -12.41 3.35
CA ASN A 381 1.02 -13.75 3.81
C ASN A 381 -0.08 -14.23 4.78
N ILE A 382 -0.66 -15.41 4.54
CA ILE A 382 -1.74 -15.97 5.36
C ILE A 382 -1.54 -17.47 5.56
N SER A 383 -1.74 -17.96 6.79
CA SER A 383 -1.80 -19.39 7.12
C SER A 383 -3.13 -19.75 7.79
N ALA A 384 -3.60 -20.96 7.55
CA ALA A 384 -4.71 -21.53 8.30
C ALA A 384 -4.27 -21.83 9.75
N THR A 385 -5.12 -21.48 10.71
CA THR A 385 -4.97 -21.80 12.14
C THR A 385 -5.35 -23.25 12.48
N THR A 386 -5.89 -24.01 11.53
CA THR A 386 -6.41 -25.38 11.71
C THR A 386 -5.33 -26.44 12.00
N THR A 387 -4.08 -26.03 12.01
CA THR A 387 -2.88 -26.80 12.37
C THR A 387 -1.88 -25.84 13.00
N ASP A 388 -1.00 -26.32 13.88
CA ASP A 388 0.13 -25.57 14.47
C ASP A 388 1.21 -25.21 13.41
N ALA A 389 0.81 -24.55 12.31
CA ALA A 389 1.60 -24.30 11.11
C ALA A 389 2.75 -23.33 11.36
N TYR A 390 2.51 -22.39 12.27
CA TYR A 390 3.44 -21.38 12.73
C TYR A 390 3.49 -21.47 14.25
N ALA A 391 4.69 -21.53 14.78
CA ALA A 391 4.94 -21.35 16.19
C ALA A 391 5.50 -19.95 16.39
N ASP A 392 5.09 -19.26 17.45
CA ASP A 392 5.78 -18.05 17.90
C ASP A 392 7.28 -18.32 18.12
N PHE A 393 8.11 -17.27 18.06
CA PHE A 393 9.54 -17.32 18.38
C PHE A 393 9.85 -17.95 19.75
N ASN A 394 8.90 -17.89 20.68
CA ASN A 394 9.01 -18.45 22.03
C ASN A 394 8.47 -19.89 22.14
N SER A 395 7.94 -20.46 21.06
CA SER A 395 7.28 -21.77 21.00
C SER A 395 8.11 -22.80 20.22
N PRO A 396 7.96 -24.12 20.48
CA PRO A 396 8.61 -25.17 19.68
C PRO A 396 8.24 -25.05 18.20
N PRO A 397 9.17 -25.25 17.25
CA PRO A 397 8.93 -24.97 15.83
C PRO A 397 7.69 -25.70 15.29
N GLY A 398 6.79 -24.93 14.69
CA GLY A 398 5.49 -25.40 14.21
C GLY A 398 5.57 -26.53 13.20
N LYS A 399 4.51 -27.35 13.17
CA LYS A 399 4.32 -28.43 12.20
C LYS A 399 4.12 -27.78 10.83
N MET A 400 5.06 -27.95 9.88
CA MET A 400 5.12 -27.31 8.53
C MET A 400 5.97 -26.02 8.41
N THR A 401 6.94 -25.78 9.31
CA THR A 401 7.82 -24.60 9.27
C THR A 401 9.06 -24.69 8.36
N ASN A 402 9.63 -25.88 8.12
CA ASN A 402 10.91 -26.02 7.39
C ASN A 402 11.02 -27.33 6.58
N SER A 403 12.08 -27.48 5.79
CA SER A 403 12.26 -28.61 4.87
C SER A 403 12.50 -29.98 5.52
N ALA A 404 12.89 -30.05 6.79
CA ALA A 404 12.94 -31.33 7.51
C ALA A 404 11.55 -31.95 7.73
N LEU A 405 10.49 -31.17 7.48
CA LEU A 405 9.08 -31.59 7.54
C LEU A 405 8.49 -31.86 6.15
N ASN A 406 9.28 -31.70 5.08
CA ASN A 406 8.86 -32.08 3.73
C ASN A 406 8.62 -33.59 3.66
N CYS A 407 7.56 -33.97 2.97
CA CYS A 407 7.09 -35.34 3.00
C CYS A 407 6.27 -35.68 1.75
N GLN A 408 6.70 -36.70 1.04
CA GLN A 408 5.96 -37.29 -0.07
C GLN A 408 5.36 -38.64 0.35
N ARG A 409 4.14 -38.92 -0.10
CA ARG A 409 3.42 -40.16 0.26
C ARG A 409 4.28 -41.39 -0.06
N GLY A 410 4.59 -42.19 0.97
CA GLY A 410 5.39 -43.41 0.85
C GLY A 410 6.91 -43.22 0.95
N ALA A 411 7.42 -41.98 1.07
CA ALA A 411 8.82 -41.73 1.39
C ALA A 411 9.11 -42.04 2.88
N VAL A 412 10.38 -42.32 3.19
CA VAL A 412 10.89 -42.18 4.57
C VAL A 412 11.02 -40.69 4.86
N GLY A 413 10.59 -40.23 6.04
CA GLY A 413 10.71 -38.81 6.41
C GLY A 413 12.17 -38.33 6.38
N ALA A 414 12.40 -37.03 6.14
CA ALA A 414 13.75 -36.47 5.97
C ALA A 414 14.71 -36.72 7.15
N ASN A 415 14.18 -37.02 8.34
CA ASN A 415 14.92 -37.34 9.55
C ASN A 415 15.19 -38.86 9.76
N GLY A 416 14.93 -39.71 8.76
CA GLY A 416 15.23 -41.16 8.81
C GLY A 416 14.35 -42.01 9.73
N GLY A 417 13.42 -41.39 10.46
CA GLY A 417 12.45 -42.07 11.32
C GLY A 417 11.10 -42.26 10.63
N GLY A 418 10.71 -43.52 10.40
CA GLY A 418 9.37 -43.90 9.95
C GLY A 418 9.04 -43.56 8.49
N GLN A 419 7.99 -44.21 7.98
CA GLN A 419 7.32 -43.75 6.77
C GLN A 419 6.62 -42.42 7.05
N CYS A 420 6.64 -41.53 6.06
CA CYS A 420 5.83 -40.32 6.00
C CYS A 420 4.41 -40.54 6.54
N SER A 421 4.04 -39.83 7.61
CA SER A 421 2.76 -39.99 8.31
C SER A 421 1.93 -38.72 8.20
N ASN A 422 0.68 -38.88 7.78
CA ASN A 422 -0.32 -37.82 7.77
C ASN A 422 -1.21 -37.86 9.03
N ASP A 423 -0.74 -38.50 10.11
CA ASP A 423 -1.44 -38.65 11.40
C ASP A 423 -1.14 -37.50 12.36
N LEU A 424 -2.14 -36.67 12.67
CA LEU A 424 -2.02 -35.56 13.62
C LEU A 424 -2.07 -36.01 15.10
N SER A 425 -2.42 -37.27 15.38
CA SER A 425 -2.47 -37.80 16.75
C SER A 425 -1.10 -38.20 17.31
N GLN A 426 -0.05 -38.19 16.48
CA GLN A 426 1.32 -38.46 16.92
C GLN A 426 1.87 -37.32 17.78
N THR A 427 1.67 -37.43 19.09
CA THR A 427 2.17 -36.53 20.13
C THR A 427 3.63 -36.81 20.48
N GLY A 428 4.53 -36.70 19.49
CA GLY A 428 5.94 -37.12 19.61
C GLY A 428 6.99 -36.21 18.95
N GLY A 429 6.60 -35.03 18.48
CA GLY A 429 7.50 -34.09 17.80
C GLY A 429 6.94 -33.62 16.44
N PRO A 430 7.79 -33.06 15.56
CA PRO A 430 7.37 -32.54 14.26
C PRO A 430 6.95 -33.67 13.30
N VAL A 431 5.63 -33.86 13.12
CA VAL A 431 5.11 -34.80 12.11
C VAL A 431 5.25 -34.19 10.73
N ALA A 432 5.90 -34.90 9.81
CA ALA A 432 6.09 -34.47 8.43
C ALA A 432 4.82 -34.78 7.61
N LEU A 433 3.94 -33.78 7.47
CA LEU A 433 2.60 -33.95 6.88
C LEU A 433 2.61 -33.90 5.35
N TYR A 434 1.97 -34.90 4.72
CA TYR A 434 1.52 -34.85 3.33
C TYR A 434 -0.01 -34.66 3.23
N ASN A 435 -0.48 -34.28 2.04
CA ASN A 435 -1.86 -33.87 1.72
C ASN A 435 -2.98 -34.73 2.36
N ASN A 436 -4.03 -34.06 2.86
CA ASN A 436 -5.15 -34.61 3.65
C ASN A 436 -4.69 -35.36 4.92
N PRO A 437 -4.21 -34.62 5.95
CA PRO A 437 -3.90 -35.21 7.24
C PRO A 437 -5.17 -35.70 7.96
N TYR A 438 -5.04 -36.66 8.87
CA TYR A 438 -6.16 -37.20 9.66
C TYR A 438 -5.94 -37.04 11.16
N VAL A 439 -7.05 -37.05 11.91
CA VAL A 439 -7.07 -37.07 13.38
C VAL A 439 -7.61 -38.40 13.86
N LEU A 440 -7.02 -38.95 14.93
CA LEU A 440 -7.61 -40.04 15.73
C LEU A 440 -8.58 -39.39 16.72
N LEU A 441 -9.88 -39.70 16.60
CA LEU A 441 -10.89 -39.20 17.54
C LEU A 441 -11.09 -40.14 18.74
N TRP A 442 -10.94 -41.46 18.52
CA TRP A 442 -11.44 -42.46 19.45
C TRP A 442 -10.45 -43.61 19.71
N ASN A 443 -10.29 -43.95 21.00
CA ASN A 443 -9.45 -45.05 21.44
C ASN A 443 -10.28 -46.34 21.60
N ALA A 444 -10.01 -47.34 20.75
CA ALA A 444 -10.71 -48.63 20.80
C ALA A 444 -10.52 -49.41 22.11
N ALA A 445 -9.55 -49.04 22.95
CA ALA A 445 -9.42 -49.61 24.29
C ALA A 445 -10.43 -49.04 25.31
N GLN A 446 -11.20 -48.00 24.94
CA GLN A 446 -12.07 -47.23 25.84
C GLN A 446 -13.53 -47.16 25.38
N GLU A 447 -13.85 -47.57 24.15
CA GLU A 447 -15.20 -47.52 23.59
C GLU A 447 -15.74 -48.92 23.26
N ASN A 448 -16.95 -49.19 23.76
CA ASN A 448 -17.65 -50.48 23.66
C ASN A 448 -18.91 -50.38 22.76
N ASP A 449 -19.00 -49.36 21.90
CA ASP A 449 -20.17 -49.11 21.06
C ASP A 449 -20.22 -49.95 19.76
N GLY A 450 -19.13 -50.65 19.45
CA GLY A 450 -18.99 -51.49 18.26
C GLY A 450 -18.61 -50.74 16.98
N MET A 451 -18.36 -49.43 17.03
CA MET A 451 -17.95 -48.65 15.84
C MET A 451 -16.46 -48.83 15.53
N GLN A 452 -16.14 -49.17 14.28
CA GLN A 452 -14.75 -49.29 13.81
C GLN A 452 -14.18 -47.97 13.22
N HIS A 453 -15.00 -46.92 13.12
CA HIS A 453 -14.57 -45.62 12.61
C HIS A 453 -13.79 -44.87 13.69
N ARG A 454 -12.47 -44.73 13.53
CA ARG A 454 -11.60 -44.10 14.54
C ARG A 454 -10.87 -42.84 14.06
N TYR A 455 -10.75 -42.69 12.74
CA TYR A 455 -9.98 -41.64 12.10
C TYR A 455 -10.87 -40.79 11.19
N LEU A 456 -10.72 -39.46 11.24
CA LEU A 456 -11.31 -38.55 10.26
C LEU A 456 -10.20 -37.80 9.51
N ALA A 457 -10.26 -37.79 8.19
CA ALA A 457 -9.40 -36.97 7.36
C ALA A 457 -9.87 -35.51 7.38
N LEU A 458 -8.94 -34.58 7.58
CA LEU A 458 -9.14 -33.16 7.35
C LEU A 458 -9.02 -32.90 5.85
N ALA A 459 -9.94 -32.11 5.30
CA ALA A 459 -9.90 -31.63 3.91
C ALA A 459 -8.88 -30.49 3.73
N VAL A 460 -7.62 -30.75 4.12
CA VAL A 460 -6.52 -29.77 4.14
C VAL A 460 -5.42 -30.22 3.17
N ASN A 461 -5.18 -29.39 2.15
CA ASN A 461 -4.02 -29.52 1.28
C ASN A 461 -2.82 -28.83 1.93
N THR A 462 -1.82 -29.61 2.36
CA THR A 462 -0.61 -29.09 3.03
C THR A 462 0.27 -28.22 2.13
N ALA A 463 0.18 -28.38 0.80
CA ALA A 463 0.78 -27.46 -0.16
C ALA A 463 0.09 -26.08 -0.21
N GLN A 464 -1.10 -25.95 0.38
CA GLN A 464 -1.90 -24.73 0.49
C GLN A 464 -1.91 -24.13 1.91
N VAL A 465 -1.31 -24.79 2.91
CA VAL A 465 -1.19 -24.26 4.28
C VAL A 465 -0.08 -23.22 4.32
N GLY A 466 -0.43 -21.94 4.44
CA GLY A 466 0.51 -20.84 4.26
C GLY A 466 0.59 -20.44 2.78
N ARG A 467 0.06 -19.27 2.43
CA ARG A 467 0.10 -18.74 1.06
C ARG A 467 0.38 -17.24 1.08
N THR A 468 1.05 -16.81 0.02
CA THR A 468 1.27 -15.40 -0.26
C THR A 468 0.40 -14.97 -1.44
N PHE A 469 -0.28 -13.85 -1.25
CA PHE A 469 -1.05 -13.12 -2.25
C PHE A 469 -0.47 -11.71 -2.37
N GLN A 470 -0.70 -11.02 -3.47
CA GLN A 470 -0.25 -9.62 -3.58
C GLN A 470 -1.12 -8.81 -4.54
N ASP A 471 -1.13 -7.50 -4.30
CA ASP A 471 -1.56 -6.52 -5.28
C ASP A 471 -0.49 -5.42 -5.38
N ARG A 472 -0.43 -4.76 -6.54
CA ARG A 472 0.55 -3.71 -6.82
C ARG A 472 -0.13 -2.53 -7.51
N SER A 473 0.29 -1.32 -7.16
CA SER A 473 -0.20 -0.10 -7.78
C SER A 473 0.16 -0.06 -9.27
N TYR A 474 -0.57 0.76 -10.01
CA TYR A 474 0.01 1.42 -11.17
C TYR A 474 1.18 2.34 -10.75
N VAL A 475 2.04 2.71 -11.70
CA VAL A 475 3.21 3.55 -11.46
C VAL A 475 2.79 4.96 -11.09
N MET A 476 3.46 5.48 -10.06
CA MET A 476 3.31 6.83 -9.57
C MET A 476 4.66 7.55 -9.68
N GLU A 477 4.65 8.87 -9.65
CA GLU A 477 5.85 9.69 -9.69
C GLU A 477 5.80 10.72 -8.55
N VAL A 478 6.94 10.93 -7.89
CA VAL A 478 7.08 12.02 -6.92
C VAL A 478 7.74 13.19 -7.62
N ARG A 479 7.08 14.35 -7.58
CA ARG A 479 7.55 15.60 -8.18
C ARG A 479 8.98 15.95 -7.75
N GLN A 480 9.70 16.62 -8.64
CA GLN A 480 11.01 17.18 -8.33
C GLN A 480 10.91 18.41 -7.42
N ASP A 481 9.86 19.23 -7.57
CA ASP A 481 9.58 20.37 -6.71
C ASP A 481 8.96 19.96 -5.36
N MET A 482 9.34 20.70 -4.31
CA MET A 482 8.74 20.55 -2.98
C MET A 482 7.36 21.25 -2.94
N PRO A 483 6.41 20.73 -2.14
CA PRO A 483 5.12 21.37 -1.98
C PRO A 483 5.27 22.75 -1.34
N LYS A 484 4.57 23.75 -1.88
CA LYS A 484 4.41 25.07 -1.26
C LYS A 484 3.23 24.99 -0.28
N CYS A 485 3.47 24.43 0.90
CA CYS A 485 2.49 24.29 1.98
C CYS A 485 3.12 24.63 3.33
N THR A 486 2.32 25.16 4.27
CA THR A 486 2.80 25.49 5.64
C THR A 486 2.70 24.29 6.57
N GLY A 487 1.62 23.52 6.46
CA GLY A 487 1.35 22.28 7.20
C GLY A 487 1.61 21.04 6.35
N GLN A 488 0.80 20.02 6.56
CA GLN A 488 0.86 18.76 5.84
C GLN A 488 0.17 18.87 4.48
N VAL A 489 0.70 18.16 3.47
CA VAL A 489 -0.01 17.93 2.22
C VAL A 489 -0.78 16.63 2.32
N ILE A 490 -2.10 16.69 2.24
CA ILE A 490 -3.02 15.54 2.25
C ILE A 490 -3.38 15.23 0.79
N ASN A 491 -3.11 14.00 0.33
CA ASN A 491 -3.48 13.62 -1.03
C ASN A 491 -4.94 13.15 -1.06
N LEU A 492 -5.79 13.85 -1.81
CA LEU A 492 -7.20 13.49 -2.02
C LEU A 492 -7.34 12.79 -3.38
N ASN A 493 -7.80 11.53 -3.35
CA ASN A 493 -7.88 10.62 -4.50
C ASN A 493 -9.26 9.98 -4.64
N VAL A 494 -9.48 9.20 -5.70
CA VAL A 494 -10.69 8.38 -5.92
C VAL A 494 -10.33 6.90 -6.09
N ARG A 495 -10.87 6.06 -5.19
CA ARG A 495 -10.87 4.60 -5.35
C ARG A 495 -12.11 4.15 -6.14
N GLY A 496 -12.14 2.89 -6.55
CA GLY A 496 -13.32 2.26 -7.14
C GLY A 496 -13.31 2.13 -8.67
N LYS A 497 -14.25 1.35 -9.21
CA LYS A 497 -14.46 1.16 -10.66
C LYS A 497 -15.92 1.22 -11.06
N ARG A 498 -16.18 1.24 -12.38
CA ARG A 498 -17.51 1.43 -12.95
C ARG A 498 -18.36 0.20 -12.65
N GLY A 499 -19.63 0.42 -12.36
CA GLY A 499 -20.61 -0.63 -12.11
C GLY A 499 -21.36 -0.44 -10.80
N ASN A 500 -22.45 -1.20 -10.65
CA ASN A 500 -23.03 -1.44 -9.33
C ASN A 500 -22.14 -2.40 -8.51
N ILE A 501 -22.48 -2.62 -7.24
CA ILE A 501 -21.71 -3.46 -6.30
C ILE A 501 -21.39 -4.87 -6.82
N VAL A 502 -22.28 -5.48 -7.62
CA VAL A 502 -22.08 -6.83 -8.19
C VAL A 502 -21.14 -6.78 -9.39
N GLN A 503 -21.19 -5.70 -10.19
CA GLN A 503 -20.31 -5.47 -11.34
C GLN A 503 -18.91 -5.00 -10.92
N ALA A 504 -18.82 -4.25 -9.81
CA ALA A 504 -17.56 -3.79 -9.24
C ALA A 504 -16.81 -4.93 -8.51
N TYR A 505 -17.54 -5.88 -7.91
CA TYR A 505 -16.95 -7.00 -7.16
C TYR A 505 -15.84 -7.74 -7.95
N PRO A 506 -14.73 -8.14 -7.31
CA PRO A 506 -14.36 -7.95 -5.90
C PRO A 506 -13.59 -6.63 -5.64
N ALA A 507 -13.58 -5.69 -6.58
CA ALA A 507 -13.24 -4.30 -6.26
C ALA A 507 -14.46 -3.56 -5.68
N VAL A 508 -14.24 -2.33 -5.21
CA VAL A 508 -15.31 -1.46 -4.68
C VAL A 508 -15.86 -0.49 -5.74
N GLU A 509 -17.04 0.07 -5.47
CA GLU A 509 -17.61 1.21 -6.20
C GLU A 509 -16.81 2.50 -5.91
N TYR A 510 -17.10 3.59 -6.65
CA TYR A 510 -16.36 4.83 -6.44
C TYR A 510 -16.65 5.50 -5.10
N ASP A 511 -15.58 5.97 -4.47
CA ASP A 511 -15.61 6.74 -3.23
C ASP A 511 -14.35 7.63 -3.15
N TRP A 512 -14.41 8.69 -2.34
CA TRP A 512 -13.25 9.55 -2.08
C TRP A 512 -12.29 8.86 -1.11
N VAL A 513 -10.98 9.11 -1.27
CA VAL A 513 -9.95 8.64 -0.35
C VAL A 513 -9.05 9.80 0.07
N PRO A 514 -9.08 10.21 1.34
CA PRO A 514 -10.03 9.80 2.38
C PRO A 514 -11.45 10.35 2.09
N ASN A 515 -12.51 9.66 2.51
CA ASN A 515 -13.89 10.18 2.44
C ASN A 515 -14.26 11.08 3.64
N HIS A 516 -13.49 11.00 4.73
CA HIS A 516 -13.55 11.89 5.88
C HIS A 516 -12.15 12.46 6.16
N VAL A 517 -12.00 13.78 6.15
CA VAL A 517 -10.71 14.46 6.37
C VAL A 517 -10.83 15.51 7.46
N GLN A 518 -10.06 15.35 8.54
CA GLN A 518 -9.87 16.39 9.54
C GLN A 518 -8.46 16.99 9.38
N ALA A 519 -8.39 18.31 9.19
CA ALA A 519 -7.16 19.04 8.94
C ALA A 519 -7.19 20.42 9.63
N THR A 520 -6.10 21.17 9.53
CA THR A 520 -5.96 22.54 10.02
C THR A 520 -5.86 23.53 8.87
N GLN A 521 -6.09 24.82 9.15
CA GLN A 521 -5.91 25.91 8.16
C GLN A 521 -4.47 26.06 7.63
N GLN A 522 -3.48 25.38 8.22
CA GLN A 522 -2.11 25.34 7.70
C GLN A 522 -1.89 24.25 6.64
N ASP A 523 -2.72 23.20 6.65
CA ASP A 523 -2.60 22.05 5.77
C ASP A 523 -3.10 22.37 4.36
N CYS A 524 -2.65 21.57 3.39
CA CYS A 524 -2.99 21.72 1.99
C CYS A 524 -3.40 20.39 1.37
N PHE A 525 -4.15 20.44 0.28
CA PHE A 525 -4.73 19.29 -0.39
C PHE A 525 -4.15 19.18 -1.80
N ASP A 526 -3.51 18.04 -2.10
CA ASP A 526 -3.12 17.67 -3.46
C ASP A 526 -4.28 16.86 -4.05
N VAL A 527 -5.09 17.52 -4.88
CA VAL A 527 -6.31 16.96 -5.44
C VAL A 527 -6.04 16.42 -6.83
N GLN A 528 -6.14 15.11 -6.97
CA GLN A 528 -5.98 14.40 -8.24
C GLN A 528 -6.84 13.13 -8.25
N TRP A 529 -7.16 12.63 -9.42
CA TRP A 529 -7.76 11.31 -9.56
C TRP A 529 -7.47 10.77 -10.94
N THR A 530 -7.67 9.46 -11.10
CA THR A 530 -7.64 8.84 -12.41
C THR A 530 -8.84 7.91 -12.56
N GLY A 531 -9.44 7.93 -13.75
CA GLY A 531 -10.54 7.09 -14.15
C GLY A 531 -10.04 5.84 -14.87
N SER A 532 -10.67 5.52 -16.00
CA SER A 532 -10.24 4.49 -16.96
C SER A 532 -11.15 4.53 -18.19
N ASP A 533 -10.61 4.22 -19.37
CA ASP A 533 -11.38 3.95 -20.59
C ASP A 533 -11.40 2.45 -20.96
N PHE A 534 -11.03 1.60 -20.01
CA PHE A 534 -10.92 0.14 -20.15
C PHE A 534 -11.89 -0.59 -19.21
N ASN A 535 -13.03 0.00 -18.86
CA ASN A 535 -14.09 -0.74 -18.17
C ASN A 535 -14.82 -1.67 -19.17
N PRO A 536 -15.41 -2.79 -18.73
CA PRO A 536 -16.19 -3.66 -19.61
C PRO A 536 -17.43 -2.95 -20.17
N ALA A 537 -17.88 -3.35 -21.36
CA ALA A 537 -19.08 -2.82 -22.00
C ALA A 537 -20.37 -3.21 -21.24
N GLY A 538 -21.37 -2.32 -21.25
CA GLY A 538 -22.68 -2.56 -20.62
C GLY A 538 -22.66 -2.49 -19.09
N VAL A 539 -21.55 -2.02 -18.49
CA VAL A 539 -21.42 -1.85 -17.05
C VAL A 539 -22.04 -0.52 -16.62
N ALA A 540 -22.86 -0.56 -15.57
CA ALA A 540 -23.70 0.56 -15.16
C ALA A 540 -22.88 1.76 -14.63
N GLY A 541 -23.32 2.97 -14.95
CA GLY A 541 -22.65 4.22 -14.59
C GLY A 541 -23.09 5.36 -15.50
N GLU A 542 -22.69 6.59 -15.17
CA GLU A 542 -23.07 7.78 -15.94
C GLU A 542 -22.17 8.06 -17.14
N GLY A 543 -22.70 8.80 -18.12
CA GLY A 543 -22.01 9.17 -19.35
C GLY A 543 -21.64 7.96 -20.21
N ALA A 544 -20.64 8.12 -21.07
CA ALA A 544 -20.34 7.12 -22.07
C ALA A 544 -19.98 5.76 -21.44
N ASP A 545 -20.55 4.69 -22.01
CA ASP A 545 -20.25 3.31 -21.63
C ASP A 545 -18.73 3.05 -21.65
N GLN A 546 -18.21 2.08 -20.90
CA GLN A 546 -16.76 1.79 -20.71
C GLN A 546 -15.90 2.92 -20.11
N THR A 547 -16.32 4.19 -20.17
CA THR A 547 -15.56 5.33 -19.63
C THR A 547 -15.83 5.56 -18.14
N ASP A 548 -14.81 6.00 -17.42
CA ASP A 548 -14.87 6.45 -16.04
C ASP A 548 -14.33 7.88 -15.92
N ARG A 549 -15.13 8.77 -15.33
CA ARG A 549 -14.83 10.20 -15.16
C ARG A 549 -15.41 10.68 -13.83
N HIS A 550 -14.59 11.38 -13.04
CA HIS A 550 -14.98 11.98 -11.77
C HIS A 550 -14.96 13.50 -11.84
N ASN A 551 -15.75 14.13 -10.98
CA ASN A 551 -15.68 15.54 -10.65
C ASN A 551 -15.87 15.72 -9.14
N LEU A 552 -15.57 16.93 -8.67
CA LEU A 552 -15.78 17.33 -7.28
C LEU A 552 -16.61 18.62 -7.25
N VAL A 553 -17.75 18.57 -6.59
CA VAL A 553 -18.70 19.68 -6.42
C VAL A 553 -19.12 19.81 -4.96
N GLU A 554 -19.26 21.04 -4.48
CA GLU A 554 -19.70 21.33 -3.12
C GLU A 554 -21.22 21.07 -2.94
N PHE A 555 -21.61 20.49 -1.81
CA PHE A 555 -22.99 20.16 -1.45
C PHE A 555 -23.40 20.94 -0.20
N GLN A 556 -24.65 21.43 -0.15
CA GLN A 556 -25.21 22.08 1.05
C GLN A 556 -25.19 21.18 2.28
N THR A 557 -25.55 19.90 2.11
CA THR A 557 -25.53 18.89 3.18
C THR A 557 -25.23 17.51 2.61
N ALA A 558 -24.89 16.57 3.48
CA ALA A 558 -24.77 15.16 3.11
C ALA A 558 -26.12 14.47 2.78
N GLY A 559 -27.27 15.16 2.91
CA GLY A 559 -28.58 14.63 2.52
C GLY A 559 -29.10 15.12 1.16
N THR A 560 -28.46 16.13 0.57
CA THR A 560 -28.95 16.85 -0.61
C THR A 560 -28.19 16.48 -1.88
N ASN A 561 -28.85 16.60 -3.03
CA ASN A 561 -28.20 16.69 -4.34
C ASN A 561 -27.27 17.91 -4.41
N PRO A 562 -26.34 17.97 -5.39
CA PRO A 562 -25.57 19.19 -5.67
C PRO A 562 -26.49 20.40 -5.72
N SER A 563 -26.14 21.44 -4.95
CA SER A 563 -26.86 22.70 -4.99
C SER A 563 -26.74 23.34 -6.37
N SER A 564 -27.75 24.14 -6.74
CA SER A 564 -27.58 25.13 -7.79
C SER A 564 -26.29 25.93 -7.50
N PRO A 565 -25.47 26.27 -8.51
CA PRO A 565 -24.31 27.16 -8.35
C PRO A 565 -24.70 28.62 -8.02
N ASP A 566 -25.96 28.87 -7.65
CA ASP A 566 -26.33 30.04 -6.88
C ASP A 566 -25.82 29.88 -5.43
N TYR A 567 -24.60 30.36 -5.21
CA TYR A 567 -23.86 30.31 -3.94
C TYR A 567 -24.61 30.99 -2.77
N ALA A 568 -25.73 31.67 -3.01
CA ALA A 568 -26.57 32.34 -2.01
C ALA A 568 -27.24 31.41 -0.98
N HIS A 569 -27.23 30.09 -1.19
CA HIS A 569 -28.01 29.14 -0.38
C HIS A 569 -27.17 28.10 0.40
N LEU A 570 -25.85 28.26 0.47
CA LEU A 570 -24.97 27.38 1.24
C LEU A 570 -25.06 27.68 2.75
N ILE A 571 -25.95 26.97 3.46
CA ILE A 571 -26.13 27.06 4.92
C ILE A 571 -25.63 25.79 5.61
N PRO A 572 -24.37 25.76 6.11
CA PRO A 572 -23.96 24.82 7.14
C PRO A 572 -24.73 25.10 8.44
N LYS A 573 -25.08 24.05 9.20
CA LYS A 573 -25.75 24.21 10.51
C LYS A 573 -24.83 24.72 11.64
N TRP A 574 -23.54 24.89 11.36
CA TRP A 574 -22.51 25.33 12.32
C TRP A 574 -21.41 26.13 11.61
N GLY A 575 -21.18 27.37 12.05
CA GLY A 575 -20.08 28.23 11.57
C GLY A 575 -20.46 29.28 10.52
N PRO A 576 -19.56 30.26 10.25
CA PRO A 576 -19.79 31.28 9.22
C PRO A 576 -19.69 30.69 7.80
N SER A 577 -20.56 31.17 6.90
CA SER A 577 -20.61 30.72 5.50
C SER A 577 -19.34 31.10 4.74
N VAL A 578 -18.54 30.10 4.38
CA VAL A 578 -17.43 30.23 3.43
C VAL A 578 -17.52 29.07 2.45
N ALA A 579 -17.36 29.32 1.15
CA ALA A 579 -17.31 28.24 0.15
C ALA A 579 -16.03 27.41 0.32
N LEU A 580 -16.10 26.11 0.03
CA LEU A 580 -14.94 25.22 0.04
C LEU A 580 -13.93 25.61 -1.06
N PHE A 581 -14.42 26.04 -2.21
CA PHE A 581 -13.59 26.35 -3.39
C PHE A 581 -13.76 27.79 -3.84
N SER A 582 -12.72 28.37 -4.45
CA SER A 582 -12.89 29.62 -5.21
C SER A 582 -13.77 29.36 -6.44
N ALA A 583 -14.39 30.41 -7.00
CA ALA A 583 -15.20 30.27 -8.22
C ALA A 583 -14.39 29.79 -9.45
N ALA A 584 -13.05 29.86 -9.41
CA ALA A 584 -12.19 29.28 -10.43
C ALA A 584 -11.97 27.77 -10.19
N ASP A 585 -11.52 27.41 -8.98
CA ASP A 585 -11.26 26.00 -8.61
C ASP A 585 -12.54 25.16 -8.70
N ALA A 586 -13.68 25.71 -8.24
CA ALA A 586 -15.00 25.09 -8.34
C ALA A 586 -15.35 24.73 -9.79
N LYS A 587 -15.06 25.59 -10.76
CA LYS A 587 -15.29 25.29 -12.20
C LYS A 587 -14.34 24.22 -12.70
N MET A 588 -13.05 24.29 -12.35
CA MET A 588 -12.05 23.30 -12.76
C MET A 588 -12.37 21.90 -12.23
N LEU A 589 -12.80 21.82 -10.97
CA LEU A 589 -13.17 20.58 -10.28
C LEU A 589 -14.52 20.03 -10.74
N ALA A 590 -15.54 20.88 -10.95
CA ALA A 590 -16.87 20.46 -11.38
C ALA A 590 -16.89 19.91 -12.81
N TYR A 591 -16.06 20.46 -13.70
CA TYR A 591 -15.98 20.08 -15.10
C TYR A 591 -14.74 19.23 -15.45
N ALA A 592 -13.95 18.83 -14.46
CA ALA A 592 -12.71 18.06 -14.62
C ALA A 592 -11.77 18.60 -15.72
N ASN A 593 -11.67 19.93 -15.81
CA ASN A 593 -10.89 20.67 -16.81
C ASN A 593 -11.24 20.39 -18.30
N GLN A 594 -12.42 19.86 -18.63
CA GLN A 594 -12.83 19.71 -20.04
C GLN A 594 -13.05 21.08 -20.72
N SER A 595 -12.62 21.20 -21.98
CA SER A 595 -12.65 22.48 -22.71
C SER A 595 -12.97 22.31 -24.20
N LEU A 596 -14.19 21.83 -24.53
CA LEU A 596 -14.69 21.85 -25.91
C LEU A 596 -15.58 23.06 -26.17
N PRO A 597 -15.56 23.66 -27.38
CA PRO A 597 -16.54 24.68 -27.79
C PRO A 597 -18.00 24.21 -27.69
N ALA A 598 -18.25 22.91 -27.88
CA ALA A 598 -19.56 22.30 -27.73
C ALA A 598 -20.10 22.33 -26.29
N CYS A 599 -19.26 22.52 -25.27
CA CYS A 599 -19.68 22.60 -23.87
C CYS A 599 -20.54 23.85 -23.55
N ALA A 600 -20.90 24.68 -24.53
CA ALA A 600 -21.76 25.85 -24.33
C ALA A 600 -23.26 25.51 -24.18
N ASN A 601 -23.75 24.41 -24.77
CA ASN A 601 -25.19 24.11 -24.90
C ASN A 601 -25.67 22.91 -24.03
N LEU A 602 -25.08 22.77 -22.84
CA LEU A 602 -25.16 21.58 -21.96
C LEU A 602 -26.57 21.02 -21.66
N VAL A 603 -27.61 21.85 -21.67
CA VAL A 603 -28.98 21.43 -21.30
C VAL A 603 -29.71 20.74 -22.45
N ALA A 604 -29.48 21.16 -23.70
CA ALA A 604 -30.07 20.54 -24.88
C ALA A 604 -29.45 19.15 -25.14
N ASP A 605 -28.14 19.02 -24.89
CA ASP A 605 -27.37 17.81 -25.14
C ASP A 605 -27.57 16.70 -24.11
N ASN A 606 -28.46 16.83 -23.11
CA ASN A 606 -28.67 15.80 -22.08
C ASN A 606 -29.71 14.72 -22.49
N GLY A 607 -30.28 14.80 -23.69
CA GLY A 607 -31.31 13.87 -24.19
C GLY A 607 -30.75 12.68 -24.96
N ASN A 608 -30.63 11.50 -24.31
CA ASN A 608 -30.30 10.20 -24.93
C ASN A 608 -28.95 10.11 -25.71
N THR A 609 -28.04 11.05 -25.49
CA THR A 609 -26.72 11.19 -26.15
C THR A 609 -25.57 10.75 -25.23
N ASN A 610 -25.80 9.82 -24.30
CA ASN A 610 -24.82 9.41 -23.29
C ASN A 610 -23.45 9.01 -23.87
N ASN A 611 -23.39 8.52 -25.12
CA ASN A 611 -22.16 8.11 -25.80
C ASN A 611 -21.61 9.17 -26.80
N GLN A 612 -22.11 10.40 -26.82
CA GLN A 612 -21.54 11.48 -27.64
C GLN A 612 -20.37 12.17 -26.93
N TYR A 613 -19.21 12.27 -27.59
CA TYR A 613 -18.01 12.88 -27.02
C TYR A 613 -18.23 14.34 -26.59
N SER A 614 -19.01 15.10 -27.38
CA SER A 614 -19.36 16.50 -27.12
C SER A 614 -20.27 16.72 -25.90
N ASN A 615 -20.83 15.67 -25.28
CA ASN A 615 -21.75 15.80 -24.14
C ASN A 615 -21.00 16.14 -22.84
N CYS A 616 -20.55 17.37 -22.73
CA CYS A 616 -19.80 17.86 -21.58
C CYS A 616 -20.61 17.84 -20.27
N ALA A 617 -21.96 17.81 -20.33
CA ALA A 617 -22.80 17.66 -19.14
C ALA A 617 -22.60 16.29 -18.47
N LYS A 618 -22.24 15.27 -19.25
CA LYS A 618 -21.79 13.95 -18.81
C LYS A 618 -20.26 13.82 -18.74
N LEU A 619 -19.52 14.93 -18.63
CA LEU A 619 -18.04 15.03 -18.68
C LEU A 619 -17.39 14.15 -19.76
N ASN A 620 -18.08 13.91 -20.88
CA ASN A 620 -17.68 12.92 -21.87
C ASN A 620 -16.36 13.28 -22.58
N ALA A 621 -16.02 14.58 -22.57
CA ALA A 621 -14.81 15.15 -23.13
C ALA A 621 -13.69 15.39 -22.09
N ALA A 622 -13.92 15.10 -20.80
CA ALA A 622 -12.86 15.21 -19.80
C ALA A 622 -11.79 14.13 -20.03
N PRO A 623 -10.52 14.39 -19.67
CA PRO A 623 -9.52 13.33 -19.55
C PRO A 623 -9.94 12.33 -18.45
N ASN A 624 -9.42 11.10 -18.52
CA ASN A 624 -9.60 10.12 -17.46
C ASN A 624 -8.78 10.49 -16.21
N THR A 625 -7.56 10.99 -16.39
CA THR A 625 -6.71 11.53 -15.32
C THR A 625 -6.97 13.03 -15.14
N TYR A 626 -7.25 13.45 -13.90
CA TYR A 626 -7.37 14.86 -13.50
C TYR A 626 -6.32 15.20 -12.46
N ARG A 627 -5.76 16.40 -12.57
CA ARG A 627 -4.87 16.96 -11.58
C ARG A 627 -5.16 18.45 -11.37
N HIS A 628 -5.32 18.88 -10.12
CA HIS A 628 -5.40 20.29 -9.79
C HIS A 628 -4.04 20.98 -10.02
N PRO A 629 -3.97 22.17 -10.66
CA PRO A 629 -2.70 22.82 -10.98
C PRO A 629 -1.92 23.30 -9.74
N THR A 630 -2.62 23.59 -8.65
CA THR A 630 -2.09 24.09 -7.38
C THR A 630 -2.53 23.22 -6.22
N LEU A 631 -1.81 23.28 -5.09
CA LEU A 631 -2.33 22.78 -3.83
C LEU A 631 -3.49 23.68 -3.37
N LEU A 632 -4.55 23.08 -2.84
CA LEU A 632 -5.68 23.82 -2.26
C LEU A 632 -5.49 23.96 -0.75
N SER A 633 -5.89 25.10 -0.19
CA SER A 633 -5.99 25.31 1.25
C SER A 633 -7.36 25.90 1.57
N PHE A 634 -7.95 25.47 2.67
CA PHE A 634 -9.34 25.75 3.00
C PHE A 634 -9.48 26.60 4.27
N PRO A 635 -10.47 27.52 4.34
CA PRO A 635 -10.81 28.24 5.56
C PRO A 635 -11.29 27.31 6.68
N ILE A 636 -11.31 27.81 7.92
CA ILE A 636 -11.88 27.09 9.07
C ILE A 636 -13.39 26.87 8.84
N GLY A 637 -13.84 25.62 8.87
CA GLY A 637 -15.20 25.26 8.53
C GLY A 637 -15.42 23.75 8.42
N GLY A 638 -16.69 23.36 8.28
CA GLY A 638 -17.11 21.99 7.97
C GLY A 638 -17.79 21.96 6.61
N TYR A 639 -17.30 21.12 5.70
CA TYR A 639 -17.69 21.08 4.30
C TYR A 639 -18.13 19.69 3.87
N VAL A 640 -19.06 19.63 2.92
CA VAL A 640 -19.45 18.41 2.23
C VAL A 640 -19.30 18.64 0.73
N ALA A 641 -18.67 17.72 0.04
CA ALA A 641 -18.58 17.70 -1.41
C ALA A 641 -18.85 16.29 -1.94
N GLY A 642 -19.02 16.15 -3.25
CA GLY A 642 -19.26 14.86 -3.89
C GLY A 642 -19.03 14.90 -5.38
N THR A 643 -19.25 13.76 -6.04
CA THR A 643 -19.29 13.65 -7.50
C THR A 643 -20.74 13.78 -7.99
N THR A 644 -20.95 14.35 -9.19
CA THR A 644 -22.25 14.26 -9.87
C THR A 644 -22.39 12.97 -10.69
N ARG A 645 -21.31 12.20 -10.83
CA ARG A 645 -21.22 11.05 -11.75
C ARG A 645 -21.57 9.71 -11.14
N ASN A 646 -21.31 9.51 -9.84
CA ASN A 646 -21.64 8.27 -9.14
C ASN A 646 -22.91 8.41 -8.27
N ASN A 647 -24.00 8.91 -8.87
CA ASN A 647 -25.30 9.11 -8.19
C ASN A 647 -26.48 8.41 -8.91
N ASN A 648 -26.22 7.58 -9.94
CA ASN A 648 -27.24 6.84 -10.70
C ASN A 648 -27.85 5.64 -9.92
N PHE A 649 -27.37 5.41 -8.70
CA PHE A 649 -28.04 4.56 -7.72
C PHE A 649 -28.37 5.47 -6.54
N SER A 650 -29.63 5.91 -6.40
CA SER A 650 -30.02 7.00 -5.50
C SER A 650 -29.78 6.73 -3.99
N ASN A 651 -29.37 5.51 -3.62
CA ASN A 651 -28.90 5.13 -2.29
C ASN A 651 -27.35 5.08 -2.15
N ARG A 652 -26.59 5.51 -3.17
CA ARG A 652 -25.12 5.51 -3.22
C ARG A 652 -24.65 6.89 -3.63
N HIS A 653 -23.98 7.58 -2.72
CA HIS A 653 -23.49 8.93 -2.94
C HIS A 653 -22.02 8.95 -2.54
N GLN A 654 -21.11 9.00 -3.51
CA GLN A 654 -19.69 9.26 -3.23
C GLN A 654 -19.56 10.69 -2.67
N LYS A 655 -19.26 10.77 -1.37
CA LYS A 655 -19.23 12.00 -0.58
C LYS A 655 -17.88 12.16 0.09
N LEU A 656 -17.49 13.41 0.25
CA LEU A 656 -16.29 13.85 0.92
C LEU A 656 -16.71 14.81 2.04
N HIS A 657 -16.31 14.48 3.27
CA HIS A 657 -16.53 15.30 4.45
C HIS A 657 -15.19 15.90 4.89
N ILE A 658 -15.11 17.22 4.99
CA ILE A 658 -13.90 17.93 5.40
C ILE A 658 -14.21 18.77 6.63
N ILE A 659 -13.34 18.70 7.65
CA ILE A 659 -13.35 19.64 8.78
C ILE A 659 -11.98 20.29 8.87
N ILE A 660 -11.98 21.63 8.81
CA ILE A 660 -10.80 22.46 8.96
C ILE A 660 -10.89 23.18 10.30
N THR A 661 -9.87 22.99 11.14
CA THR A 661 -9.74 23.65 12.44
C THR A 661 -8.65 24.73 12.43
N SER A 662 -8.66 25.59 13.45
CA SER A 662 -7.50 26.45 13.72
C SER A 662 -6.29 25.61 14.11
N SER A 663 -5.11 26.01 13.64
CA SER A 663 -3.86 25.52 14.18
C SER A 663 -3.65 26.13 15.58
N ILE A 664 -3.98 25.37 16.63
CA ILE A 664 -3.51 25.68 17.98
C ILE A 664 -1.99 25.53 17.93
N THR A 665 -1.28 26.66 17.85
CA THR A 665 0.18 26.64 17.67
C THR A 665 0.84 25.89 18.81
N THR A 666 1.92 25.15 18.51
CA THR A 666 2.62 24.30 19.48
C THR A 666 3.03 25.08 20.74
N GLY A 667 3.28 26.39 20.61
CA GLY A 667 3.54 27.29 21.74
C GLY A 667 2.40 27.39 22.76
N VAL A 668 1.13 27.30 22.35
CA VAL A 668 -0.02 27.30 23.27
C VAL A 668 -0.06 26.01 24.09
N TRP A 669 0.18 24.84 23.46
CA TRP A 669 0.26 23.57 24.19
C TRP A 669 1.46 23.51 25.14
N ILE A 670 2.61 24.05 24.73
CA ILE A 670 3.79 24.20 25.61
C ILE A 670 3.46 25.15 26.77
N ALA A 671 2.81 26.28 26.53
CA ALA A 671 2.40 27.21 27.59
C ALA A 671 1.41 26.58 28.58
N ILE A 672 0.39 25.85 28.08
CA ILE A 672 -0.56 25.10 28.91
C ILE A 672 0.17 24.04 29.75
N ALA A 673 1.09 23.28 29.15
CA ALA A 673 1.87 22.28 29.86
C ALA A 673 2.74 22.90 30.96
N VAL A 674 3.49 23.96 30.65
CA VAL A 674 4.34 24.70 31.61
C VAL A 674 3.52 25.28 32.76
N VAL A 675 2.40 25.95 32.47
CA VAL A 675 1.50 26.49 33.51
C VAL A 675 0.93 25.37 34.38
N THR A 676 0.52 24.26 33.78
CA THR A 676 0.01 23.09 34.52
C THR A 676 1.08 22.48 35.42
N SER A 677 2.31 22.30 34.93
CA SER A 677 3.46 21.83 35.72
C SER A 677 3.78 22.77 36.89
N ILE A 678 3.74 24.09 36.68
CA ILE A 678 3.96 25.09 37.74
C ILE A 678 2.86 24.99 38.81
N ILE A 679 1.59 24.85 38.42
CA ILE A 679 0.46 24.70 39.35
C ILE A 679 0.60 23.40 40.16
N VAL A 680 0.89 22.27 39.52
CA VAL A 680 1.07 20.98 40.19
C VAL A 680 2.27 21.00 41.15
N ALA A 681 3.41 21.55 40.72
CA ALA A 681 4.59 21.71 41.57
C ALA A 681 4.32 22.63 42.78
N SER A 682 3.60 23.73 42.57
CA SER A 682 3.21 24.67 43.63
C SER A 682 2.22 24.02 44.62
N ALA A 683 1.23 23.29 44.13
CA ALA A 683 0.29 22.54 44.97
C ALA A 683 1.01 21.45 45.79
N GLY A 684 1.95 20.72 45.17
CA GLY A 684 2.80 19.74 45.85
C GLY A 684 3.70 20.37 46.91
N ALA A 685 4.32 21.51 46.61
CA ALA A 685 5.13 22.27 47.56
C ALA A 685 4.30 22.78 48.76
N CYS A 686 3.10 23.31 48.52
CA CYS A 686 2.16 23.72 49.57
C CYS A 686 1.69 22.54 50.42
N LEU A 687 1.35 21.40 49.81
CA LEU A 687 0.94 20.18 50.52
C LEU A 687 2.09 19.60 51.37
N TYR A 688 3.31 19.64 50.86
CA TYR A 688 4.52 19.23 51.59
C TYR A 688 4.81 20.16 52.76
N ALA A 689 4.76 21.48 52.55
CA ALA A 689 4.93 22.49 53.59
C ALA A 689 3.87 22.36 54.70
N TRP A 690 2.61 22.07 54.34
CA TRP A 690 1.53 21.82 55.28
C TRP A 690 1.73 20.54 56.10
N ARG A 691 2.14 19.42 55.45
CA ARG A 691 2.42 18.15 56.14
C ARG A 691 3.73 18.16 56.95
N ARG A 692 4.71 18.99 56.59
CA ARG A 692 6.02 19.08 57.27
C ARG A 692 6.38 20.53 57.62
N PRO A 693 5.69 21.14 58.60
CA PRO A 693 5.84 22.56 58.95
C PRO A 693 7.21 22.96 59.51
N ASN A 694 8.04 22.00 59.93
CA ASN A 694 9.39 22.24 60.45
C ASN A 694 10.50 22.02 59.39
N SER A 695 10.15 21.64 58.16
CA SER A 695 11.09 21.59 57.03
C SER A 695 11.63 22.99 56.69
N SER A 696 12.69 23.08 55.89
CA SER A 696 13.17 24.37 55.34
C SER A 696 12.05 25.09 54.56
N LEU A 697 11.36 24.36 53.69
CA LEU A 697 10.22 24.88 52.91
C LEU A 697 9.04 25.30 53.80
N GLY A 698 8.67 24.48 54.79
CA GLY A 698 7.61 24.79 55.75
C GLY A 698 7.91 26.04 56.59
N ARG A 699 9.17 26.24 56.98
CA ARG A 699 9.62 27.46 57.69
C ARG A 699 9.60 28.69 56.79
N ALA A 700 9.98 28.59 55.52
CA ALA A 700 9.89 29.70 54.56
C ALA A 700 8.43 30.11 54.26
N VAL A 701 7.52 29.15 54.08
CA VAL A 701 6.08 29.45 53.91
C VAL A 701 5.51 30.08 55.20
N LYS A 702 5.93 29.60 56.39
CA LYS A 702 5.56 30.24 57.65
C LYS A 702 6.10 31.66 57.77
N SER A 703 7.34 31.97 57.38
CA SER A 703 7.84 33.35 57.51
C SER A 703 7.06 34.34 56.64
N LEU A 704 6.65 33.93 55.43
CA LEU A 704 5.78 34.71 54.55
C LEU A 704 4.37 34.95 55.13
N VAL A 705 3.78 33.95 55.79
CA VAL A 705 2.42 34.05 56.36
C VAL A 705 2.39 34.75 57.73
N TYR A 706 3.38 34.48 58.59
CA TYR A 706 3.43 35.02 59.96
C TYR A 706 4.20 36.35 60.07
N GLY A 707 5.10 36.68 59.13
CA GLY A 707 5.78 37.98 59.09
C GLY A 707 4.82 39.17 58.98
N ARG A 708 3.60 38.95 58.48
CA ARG A 708 2.53 39.95 58.43
C ARG A 708 1.86 40.27 59.78
N ARG A 709 2.11 39.51 60.85
CA ARG A 709 1.50 39.74 62.19
C ARG A 709 2.38 40.53 63.16
N ALA A 710 3.55 41.01 62.73
CA ALA A 710 4.49 41.75 63.58
C ALA A 710 4.25 43.27 63.63
N PHE A 711 3.19 43.79 62.99
CA PHE A 711 2.89 45.23 62.91
C PHE A 711 1.74 45.70 63.81
N ASP A 712 1.01 44.80 64.48
CA ASP A 712 -0.09 45.14 65.39
C ASP A 712 0.30 44.86 66.85
N GLY A 713 0.93 45.84 67.52
CA GLY A 713 1.26 45.81 68.95
C GLY A 713 1.43 47.22 69.52
N PRO A 714 0.87 47.55 70.69
CA PRO A 714 0.73 48.94 71.14
C PRO A 714 2.03 49.55 71.70
N GLN A 715 2.23 50.84 71.42
CA GLN A 715 3.38 51.63 71.91
C GLN A 715 3.33 51.96 73.42
N PRO A 716 4.49 52.02 74.09
CA PRO A 716 4.76 52.93 75.19
C PRO A 716 5.44 54.24 74.71
N GLN A 717 5.40 55.26 75.56
CA GLN A 717 5.62 56.68 75.22
C GLN A 717 7.08 57.09 74.95
N ASN A 718 7.24 58.23 74.26
CA ASN A 718 8.49 58.98 74.08
C ASN A 718 9.23 59.23 75.39
N ASP A 719 10.57 59.24 75.37
CA ASP A 719 11.29 60.42 75.86
C ASP A 719 12.72 60.64 75.28
N THR A 720 12.93 61.85 74.76
CA THR A 720 14.12 62.73 74.73
C THR A 720 15.60 62.25 74.55
N VAL A 721 16.28 62.84 73.53
CA VAL A 721 17.60 63.59 73.62
C VAL A 721 18.92 62.75 73.76
N LYS A 722 20.10 63.03 73.15
CA LYS A 722 20.72 64.15 72.38
C LYS A 722 21.87 63.70 71.41
N TYR A 723 22.45 64.66 70.68
CA TYR A 723 23.51 64.59 69.65
C TYR A 723 24.97 64.34 70.14
N ALA A 724 25.82 63.77 69.25
CA ALA A 724 27.14 64.27 68.75
C ALA A 724 28.05 63.11 68.29
N GLY A 725 28.85 63.16 67.21
CA GLY A 725 28.99 64.15 66.12
C GLY A 725 30.23 63.84 65.23
N PHE A 726 30.43 64.58 64.11
CA PHE A 726 31.70 64.84 63.37
C PHE A 726 32.50 63.61 62.80
N GLN A 727 33.27 63.63 61.70
CA GLN A 727 33.53 64.49 60.51
C GLN A 727 34.43 63.63 59.55
N ASP A 728 34.61 63.82 58.23
CA ASP A 728 33.99 64.62 57.15
C ASP A 728 34.47 64.02 55.77
N ALA A 729 34.48 64.82 54.69
CA ALA A 729 35.22 64.72 53.42
C ALA A 729 34.53 64.09 52.19
N ALA A 730 33.95 64.99 51.38
CA ALA A 730 33.56 64.84 49.97
C ALA A 730 34.81 65.02 49.04
N PRO A 731 34.76 65.23 47.68
CA PRO A 731 33.63 65.71 46.87
C PRO A 731 33.44 65.18 45.41
N ALA A 732 32.24 65.49 44.88
CA ALA A 732 31.90 65.86 43.49
C ALA A 732 32.06 64.81 42.34
N ALA A 733 31.30 64.85 41.24
CA ALA A 733 30.29 65.83 40.79
C ALA A 733 29.15 65.18 39.97
N ASP A 734 27.92 65.68 40.14
CA ASP A 734 26.84 65.74 39.12
C ASP A 734 27.08 66.99 38.22
N PRO A 735 26.35 67.27 37.10
CA PRO A 735 25.01 66.79 36.69
C PRO A 735 25.00 66.32 35.19
N ALA A 736 23.93 66.21 34.37
CA ALA A 736 22.57 66.76 34.30
C ALA A 736 21.74 65.96 33.25
N PRO A 737 20.40 66.18 33.11
CA PRO A 737 19.51 65.25 32.43
C PRO A 737 18.84 65.74 31.12
N GLY A 738 18.31 64.78 30.35
CA GLY A 738 16.99 64.90 29.71
C GLY A 738 16.89 65.32 28.24
N ALA A 739 16.19 64.50 27.45
CA ALA A 739 15.19 64.93 26.47
C ALA A 739 14.28 63.72 26.10
N PRO A 740 12.97 63.92 25.83
CA PRO A 740 12.01 62.83 25.63
C PRO A 740 11.73 62.50 24.15
N ALA A 741 11.14 61.33 23.89
CA ALA A 741 10.53 61.00 22.59
C ALA A 741 9.25 60.15 22.77
N ALA A 742 8.12 60.74 22.38
CA ALA A 742 6.85 60.11 22.02
C ALA A 742 6.00 61.19 21.31
N PRO A 743 5.08 60.84 20.38
CA PRO A 743 4.72 59.49 19.93
C PRO A 743 5.55 58.99 18.73
#